data_AF-A0A7Y3KRT2-F1
#
_entry.id   AF-A0A7Y3KRT2-F1
#
_cell.length_a   1.000
_cell.length_b   1.000
_cell.length_c   1.000
_cell.angle_alpha   90.00
_cell.angle_beta   90.00
_cell.angle_gamma   90.00
#
_symmetry.space_group_name_H-M   'P 1'
#
loop_
_entity.id
_entity.type
_entity.pdbx_description
1 polymer ?
#
loop_
_entity_poly.entity_id
_entity_poly.type
_entity_poly.pdbx_seq_one_letter_code
_entity_poly.pdbx_strand_id
1 'polypeptide(L)'
;MQSIPSDTSIDNLVEAAVAKTRELVQTSEVLRDRAERASRKRFSRLFRDPRAIDVTVRLTDEVMRIRSVESSIKIFRQAARESTAQGFGTVNAAGLHFLSFLSHLAPSPVIALVHRRIRFLTRNLILSGEQPILSRHLRARARSGIALNINVLGEAVLGEREARARRERVLEMIRRSDVDYVSVKLSSVVSQIITIDRDDTIERVCERLREIYLEGQTHATFINLDMEEYRDLDLTVSAFQRVLGEAQFAQLSAGIVLQAYLPESHDVLAGLIDWAQSRFERTGGTIKIRLVKGANLAMERAEAELHGWSSAPYRNKYDVDASYARLIDSALRPEHASALRIGVASHNLFHVNWAIEVARARGVLDQLDVEMLEGMANAEALALTRSGHPVLLYAPVTSSNDFASAVAYLVRRLDENTSPENYLRAAFEIATDEGKFAEQRNRFLNSIRERHSVFTTSLRHRPSDGADPTRFANCANSDPTDPQVREQFVRALKEVRTEVASQIPLVIGGHEIITVDTEAGRDPSCDGQEWYRYGVADRSQIDEALRVARAALVGWSALSNEQRRLVMLTCADVMEDHRARTLAVMARDAGKTFEEGDPEVSEGVDFARYYAHSAIDFSASSPLGVVLVVPPWNFPYAIVAGGVCAALAAGNTVVLKPAPEAVATAWELVQQLWDGGVTREVLQFVPTRDDECGKHLVTHRDVDAVVLTGSFDTAALFTGWRRDINLLAETSGKNAILVSSCADIDAAVKDIVHSAFSNAGQKCSAASLAIVVQDLYDDPAFLAQLSDAVTSLSVGPSWQLATSVGPIIRRAESVLERALSHLDPGESWLVEPIPLDVETLQWRPGVKIGVQPGSWSHLNEWFGPVLAVMVAPDFETAIRWQNQTSFALTAGVQSLSDAECELWIENVEAGNLYVNRGVTGAVVARQPFGGWKRSSVGPTAKAGGANYVNGLREWNPVTDVFAAEQRASDWWSQCGSLALDESKLTVERNYVRYRRHLLAIGVRVDAEVSQSAITFINFIAHCTEIAIEFSASALDVRLPSLVVESVEEFAARSGKFGRVRWLSREEPPVTEVLQNGVSVDRRCVAQRGDVEMPRWLLEQSVAITNHRYGNVHAGPKPRCLGLGDLCGPAAQSSLRD
;
A
#
# COMPACT_ATOMS: atom_id res chain seq x y z
N MET A 1 9.11 -10.83 30.80
CA MET A 1 10.40 -11.50 31.08
C MET A 1 11.51 -10.48 30.95
N GLN A 2 12.63 -10.63 31.66
CA GLN A 2 13.76 -9.70 31.55
C GLN A 2 14.87 -10.33 30.69
N SER A 3 15.48 -9.56 29.79
CA SER A 3 16.61 -10.01 28.98
C SER A 3 17.75 -10.56 29.85
N ILE A 4 18.43 -11.60 29.39
CA ILE A 4 19.60 -12.18 30.08
C ILE A 4 20.73 -11.13 30.13
N PRO A 5 21.37 -10.90 31.30
CA PRO A 5 22.45 -9.94 31.44
C PRO A 5 23.72 -10.43 30.73
N SER A 6 24.43 -9.50 30.11
CA SER A 6 25.72 -9.76 29.44
C SER A 6 26.85 -9.93 30.46
N ASP A 7 27.87 -10.70 30.07
CA ASP A 7 28.97 -11.11 30.93
C ASP A 7 30.26 -10.38 30.54
N THR A 8 30.76 -9.51 31.41
CA THR A 8 31.99 -8.73 31.13
C THR A 8 33.26 -9.58 31.15
N SER A 9 33.23 -10.80 31.72
CA SER A 9 34.44 -11.63 31.84
C SER A 9 34.96 -12.16 30.51
N ILE A 10 34.10 -12.21 29.48
CA ILE A 10 34.45 -12.66 28.12
C ILE A 10 34.91 -11.52 27.19
N ASP A 11 34.98 -10.28 27.68
CA ASP A 11 35.42 -9.12 26.89
C ASP A 11 36.85 -9.27 26.37
N ASN A 12 37.73 -9.91 27.14
CA ASN A 12 39.12 -10.13 26.79
C ASN A 12 39.32 -11.11 25.63
N LEU A 13 38.31 -11.94 25.30
CA LEU A 13 38.37 -12.93 24.22
C LEU A 13 38.41 -12.29 22.83
N VAL A 14 38.15 -10.98 22.73
CA VAL A 14 38.23 -10.23 21.47
C VAL A 14 39.62 -10.29 20.83
N GLU A 15 40.70 -10.32 21.62
CA GLU A 15 42.06 -10.37 21.08
C GLU A 15 42.32 -11.70 20.37
N ALA A 16 41.92 -12.81 21.00
CA ALA A 16 42.00 -14.14 20.42
C ALA A 16 41.15 -14.26 19.15
N ALA A 17 39.91 -13.75 19.18
CA ALA A 17 39.02 -13.75 18.02
C ALA A 17 39.60 -12.96 16.83
N VAL A 18 40.22 -11.79 17.08
CA VAL A 18 40.85 -10.97 16.05
C VAL A 18 42.07 -11.67 15.45
N ALA A 19 42.91 -12.29 16.29
CA ALA A 19 44.07 -13.07 15.84
C ALA A 19 43.64 -14.23 14.93
N LYS A 20 42.65 -15.02 15.37
CA LYS A 20 42.12 -16.16 14.60
C LYS A 20 41.44 -15.71 13.30
N THR A 21 40.74 -14.58 13.33
CA THR A 21 40.16 -13.98 12.12
C THR A 21 41.24 -13.66 11.10
N ARG A 22 42.37 -13.07 11.50
CA ARG A 22 43.49 -12.77 10.58
C ARG A 22 44.06 -14.04 9.96
N GLU A 23 44.27 -15.08 10.77
CA GLU A 23 44.74 -16.38 10.29
C GLU A 23 43.79 -16.98 9.24
N LEU A 24 42.49 -17.05 9.54
CA LEU A 24 41.50 -17.62 8.63
C LEU A 24 41.33 -16.81 7.35
N VAL A 25 41.40 -15.47 7.43
CA VAL A 25 41.41 -14.61 6.24
C VAL A 25 42.60 -14.98 5.34
N GLN A 26 43.80 -15.14 5.89
CA GLN A 26 44.98 -15.54 5.12
C GLN A 26 44.87 -16.96 4.56
N THR A 27 44.42 -17.92 5.38
CA THR A 27 44.18 -19.30 4.93
C THR A 27 43.17 -19.34 3.78
N SER A 28 42.08 -18.58 3.88
CA SER A 28 41.06 -18.53 2.83
C SER A 28 41.63 -18.07 1.47
N GLU A 29 42.60 -17.14 1.44
CA GLU A 29 43.25 -16.71 0.19
C GLU A 29 44.03 -17.84 -0.51
N VAL A 30 44.65 -18.70 0.29
CA VAL A 30 45.37 -19.88 -0.21
C VAL A 30 44.39 -20.93 -0.76
N LEU A 31 43.25 -21.10 -0.08
CA LEU A 31 42.23 -22.09 -0.46
C LEU A 31 41.38 -21.68 -1.67
N ARG A 32 41.28 -20.39 -1.97
CA ARG A 32 40.48 -19.90 -3.10
C ARG A 32 40.99 -20.41 -4.43
N ASP A 33 40.08 -21.01 -5.20
CA ASP A 33 40.37 -21.46 -6.55
C ASP A 33 40.43 -20.30 -7.56
N ARG A 34 40.80 -20.62 -8.82
CA ARG A 34 40.89 -19.61 -9.89
C ARG A 34 39.54 -19.00 -10.27
N ALA A 35 38.46 -19.77 -10.20
CA ALA A 35 37.12 -19.32 -10.57
C ALA A 35 36.55 -18.35 -9.52
N GLU A 36 36.77 -18.64 -8.24
CA GLU A 36 36.40 -17.80 -7.09
C GLU A 36 37.17 -16.49 -7.10
N ARG A 37 38.49 -16.51 -7.35
CA ARG A 37 39.30 -15.30 -7.52
C ARG A 37 38.77 -14.41 -8.65
N ALA A 38 38.39 -15.02 -9.77
CA ALA A 38 37.78 -14.28 -10.88
C ALA A 38 36.40 -13.72 -10.51
N SER A 39 35.58 -14.45 -9.75
CA SER A 39 34.26 -13.99 -9.28
C SER A 39 34.36 -12.81 -8.33
N ARG A 40 35.22 -12.92 -7.31
CA ARG A 40 35.53 -11.85 -6.37
C ARG A 40 35.98 -10.57 -7.06
N LYS A 41 36.86 -10.67 -8.07
CA LYS A 41 37.30 -9.51 -8.85
C LYS A 41 36.15 -8.86 -9.63
N ARG A 42 35.15 -9.63 -10.08
CA ARG A 42 33.93 -9.09 -10.71
C ARG A 42 33.05 -8.38 -9.70
N PHE A 43 32.73 -9.03 -8.57
CA PHE A 43 31.89 -8.45 -7.52
C PHE A 43 32.50 -7.19 -6.90
N SER A 44 33.80 -7.17 -6.62
CA SER A 44 34.50 -5.97 -6.13
C SER A 44 34.38 -4.79 -7.10
N ARG A 45 34.48 -5.03 -8.42
CA ARG A 45 34.24 -3.97 -9.43
C ARG A 45 32.79 -3.50 -9.43
N LEU A 46 31.85 -4.46 -9.40
CA LEU A 46 30.42 -4.18 -9.37
C LEU A 46 30.05 -3.29 -8.18
N PHE A 47 30.53 -3.63 -6.98
CA PHE A 47 30.23 -2.89 -5.74
C PHE A 47 30.93 -1.54 -5.62
N ARG A 48 31.87 -1.23 -6.51
CA ARG A 48 32.52 0.09 -6.60
C ARG A 48 31.75 1.05 -7.50
N ASP A 49 30.79 0.58 -8.30
CA ASP A 49 29.98 1.41 -9.19
C ASP A 49 28.48 1.19 -8.94
N PRO A 50 27.80 2.14 -8.26
CA PRO A 50 26.36 2.05 -8.01
C PRO A 50 25.52 1.81 -9.27
N ARG A 51 25.92 2.37 -10.42
CA ARG A 51 25.21 2.15 -11.69
C ARG A 51 25.31 0.71 -12.16
N ALA A 52 26.43 0.05 -11.88
CA ALA A 52 26.60 -1.35 -12.26
C ALA A 52 25.72 -2.29 -11.42
N ILE A 53 25.46 -1.94 -10.16
CA ILE A 53 24.49 -2.65 -9.30
C ILE A 53 23.09 -2.53 -9.92
N ASP A 54 22.65 -1.32 -10.27
CA ASP A 54 21.33 -1.11 -10.90
C ASP A 54 21.18 -1.93 -12.19
N VAL A 55 22.17 -1.82 -13.10
CA VAL A 55 22.20 -2.63 -14.33
C VAL A 55 22.14 -4.13 -14.04
N THR A 56 22.86 -4.61 -13.01
CA THR A 56 22.81 -6.02 -12.63
C THR A 56 21.43 -6.41 -12.13
N VAL A 57 20.81 -5.60 -11.26
CA VAL A 57 19.47 -5.83 -10.74
C VAL A 57 18.46 -5.88 -11.90
N ARG A 58 18.46 -4.91 -12.81
CA ARG A 58 17.58 -4.90 -14.01
C ARG A 58 17.79 -6.14 -14.87
N LEU A 59 19.03 -6.52 -15.14
CA LEU A 59 19.35 -7.72 -15.92
C LEU A 59 18.88 -9.00 -15.23
N THR A 60 19.01 -9.09 -13.91
CA THR A 60 18.64 -10.30 -13.16
C THR A 60 17.15 -10.37 -12.86
N ASP A 61 16.50 -9.28 -12.44
CA ASP A 61 15.09 -9.26 -12.09
C ASP A 61 14.23 -9.05 -13.34
N GLU A 62 14.31 -7.88 -13.95
CA GLU A 62 13.39 -7.43 -14.99
C GLU A 62 13.53 -8.27 -16.27
N VAL A 63 14.75 -8.40 -16.81
CA VAL A 63 15.00 -9.11 -18.08
C VAL A 63 14.77 -10.63 -17.96
N MET A 64 14.98 -11.23 -16.78
CA MET A 64 14.74 -12.67 -16.58
C MET A 64 13.28 -12.99 -16.29
N ARG A 65 12.56 -12.08 -15.63
CA ARG A 65 11.17 -12.27 -15.22
C ARG A 65 10.20 -12.06 -16.37
N ILE A 66 10.48 -11.10 -17.25
CA ILE A 66 9.63 -10.78 -18.40
C ILE A 66 9.77 -11.87 -19.48
N ARG A 67 8.65 -12.54 -19.78
CA ARG A 67 8.62 -13.59 -20.82
C ARG A 67 8.56 -13.06 -22.24
N SER A 68 7.96 -11.88 -22.44
CA SER A 68 7.92 -11.24 -23.77
C SER A 68 9.33 -10.89 -24.22
N VAL A 69 9.75 -11.47 -25.36
CA VAL A 69 11.09 -11.25 -25.93
C VAL A 69 11.28 -9.78 -26.29
N GLU A 70 10.26 -9.13 -26.85
CA GLU A 70 10.34 -7.74 -27.27
C GLU A 70 10.55 -6.81 -26.07
N SER A 71 9.72 -6.96 -25.04
CA SER A 71 9.78 -6.18 -23.80
C SER A 71 11.10 -6.37 -23.05
N SER A 72 11.53 -7.63 -22.90
CA SER A 72 12.84 -7.96 -22.30
C SER A 72 14.01 -7.31 -23.03
N ILE A 73 13.92 -7.15 -24.35
CA ILE A 73 14.98 -6.49 -25.14
C ILE A 73 14.99 -4.99 -24.95
N LYS A 74 13.83 -4.35 -24.84
CA LYS A 74 13.75 -2.90 -24.59
C LYS A 74 14.47 -2.57 -23.28
N ILE A 75 14.17 -3.32 -22.22
CA ILE A 75 14.83 -3.19 -20.91
C ILE A 75 16.30 -3.57 -20.98
N PHE A 76 16.66 -4.67 -21.65
CA PHE A 76 18.06 -5.07 -21.85
C PHE A 76 18.88 -3.99 -22.54
N ARG A 77 18.35 -3.34 -23.59
CA ARG A 77 19.05 -2.27 -24.31
C ARG A 77 19.27 -1.05 -23.42
N GLN A 78 18.29 -0.70 -22.57
CA GLN A 78 18.44 0.37 -21.59
C GLN A 78 19.54 0.04 -20.57
N ALA A 79 19.46 -1.13 -19.94
CA ALA A 79 20.46 -1.61 -18.99
C ALA A 79 21.87 -1.69 -19.61
N ALA A 80 21.98 -2.13 -20.87
CA ALA A 80 23.25 -2.19 -21.59
C ALA A 80 23.87 -0.80 -21.85
N ARG A 81 23.05 0.23 -22.12
CA ARG A 81 23.53 1.62 -22.29
C ARG A 81 24.12 2.20 -21.02
N GLU A 82 23.58 1.82 -19.87
CA GLU A 82 24.02 2.26 -18.55
C GLU A 82 25.22 1.45 -18.02
N SER A 83 25.56 0.34 -18.68
CA SER A 83 26.70 -0.50 -18.29
C SER A 83 28.04 0.23 -18.45
N THR A 84 28.90 0.12 -17.43
CA THR A 84 30.19 0.82 -17.40
C THR A 84 31.38 -0.15 -17.45
N ALA A 85 32.50 0.32 -18.01
CA ALA A 85 33.77 -0.42 -17.96
C ALA A 85 34.33 -0.54 -16.53
N GLN A 86 34.00 0.40 -15.63
CA GLN A 86 34.41 0.37 -14.23
C GLN A 86 33.73 -0.79 -13.48
N GLY A 87 32.41 -0.95 -13.65
CA GLY A 87 31.64 -2.00 -12.99
C GLY A 87 31.80 -3.38 -13.62
N PHE A 88 31.67 -3.49 -14.95
CA PHE A 88 31.66 -4.79 -15.63
C PHE A 88 33.03 -5.22 -16.19
N GLY A 89 33.99 -4.29 -16.27
CA GLY A 89 35.23 -4.45 -17.03
C GLY A 89 35.04 -4.20 -18.52
N THR A 90 36.12 -3.83 -19.21
CA THR A 90 36.10 -3.42 -20.64
C THR A 90 35.47 -4.47 -21.56
N VAL A 91 35.81 -5.75 -21.38
CA VAL A 91 35.31 -6.84 -22.24
C VAL A 91 33.81 -7.06 -22.06
N ASN A 92 33.31 -7.11 -20.81
CA ASN A 92 31.89 -7.38 -20.58
C ASN A 92 31.03 -6.16 -20.93
N ALA A 93 31.49 -4.94 -20.63
CA ALA A 93 30.79 -3.72 -21.03
C ALA A 93 30.70 -3.61 -22.56
N ALA A 94 31.82 -3.81 -23.28
CA ALA A 94 31.82 -3.85 -24.73
C ALA A 94 30.91 -4.99 -25.27
N GLY A 95 30.90 -6.15 -24.62
CA GLY A 95 30.03 -7.27 -24.95
C GLY A 95 28.54 -6.94 -24.78
N LEU A 96 28.15 -6.26 -23.69
CA LEU A 96 26.78 -5.81 -23.46
C LEU A 96 26.34 -4.80 -24.52
N HIS A 97 27.19 -3.81 -24.85
CA HIS A 97 26.90 -2.86 -25.93
C HIS A 97 26.81 -3.55 -27.30
N PHE A 98 27.70 -4.50 -27.60
CA PHE A 98 27.65 -5.28 -28.84
C PHE A 98 26.38 -6.13 -28.95
N LEU A 99 26.00 -6.82 -27.86
CA LEU A 99 24.76 -7.60 -27.80
C LEU A 99 23.53 -6.67 -27.90
N SER A 100 23.58 -5.48 -27.30
CA SER A 100 22.53 -4.47 -27.46
C SER A 100 22.38 -4.07 -28.93
N PHE A 101 23.48 -3.86 -29.66
CA PHE A 101 23.43 -3.59 -31.10
C PHE A 101 22.87 -4.80 -31.89
N LEU A 102 23.38 -6.00 -31.62
CA LEU A 102 22.95 -7.23 -32.29
C LEU A 102 21.47 -7.57 -32.02
N SER A 103 20.93 -7.18 -30.86
CA SER A 103 19.53 -7.41 -30.50
C SER A 103 18.54 -6.72 -31.45
N HIS A 104 18.97 -5.73 -32.25
CA HIS A 104 18.13 -5.15 -33.31
C HIS A 104 17.92 -6.11 -34.50
N LEU A 105 18.88 -7.02 -34.73
CA LEU A 105 18.86 -7.96 -35.86
C LEU A 105 18.40 -9.37 -35.44
N ALA A 106 18.76 -9.79 -34.22
CA ALA A 106 18.49 -11.13 -33.71
C ALA A 106 17.99 -11.10 -32.26
N PRO A 107 16.76 -10.61 -32.02
CA PRO A 107 16.23 -10.39 -30.68
C PRO A 107 16.19 -11.65 -29.80
N SER A 108 15.46 -12.69 -30.23
CA SER A 108 15.28 -13.92 -29.44
C SER A 108 16.58 -14.66 -29.15
N PRO A 109 17.51 -14.83 -30.11
CA PRO A 109 18.82 -15.43 -29.83
C PRO A 109 19.65 -14.65 -28.79
N VAL A 110 19.59 -13.31 -28.81
CA VAL A 110 20.32 -12.49 -27.83
C VAL A 110 19.74 -12.67 -26.43
N ILE A 111 18.41 -12.63 -26.25
CA ILE A 111 17.80 -12.86 -24.94
C ILE A 111 18.09 -14.26 -24.43
N ALA A 112 17.97 -15.29 -25.27
CA ALA A 112 18.32 -16.65 -24.89
C ALA A 112 19.78 -16.76 -24.42
N LEU A 113 20.71 -16.04 -25.07
CA LEU A 113 22.11 -15.97 -24.66
C LEU A 113 22.29 -15.24 -23.32
N VAL A 114 21.59 -14.11 -23.12
CA VAL A 114 21.60 -13.34 -21.86
C VAL A 114 21.08 -14.20 -20.72
N HIS A 115 19.91 -14.83 -20.88
CA HIS A 115 19.32 -15.75 -19.90
C HIS A 115 20.26 -16.90 -19.55
N ARG A 116 20.85 -17.55 -20.58
CA ARG A 116 21.83 -18.63 -20.38
C ARG A 116 23.06 -18.15 -19.63
N ARG A 117 23.54 -16.93 -19.92
CA ARG A 117 24.70 -16.35 -19.24
C ARG A 117 24.40 -16.02 -17.79
N ILE A 118 23.24 -15.43 -17.50
CA ILE A 118 22.80 -15.10 -16.13
C ILE A 118 22.64 -16.39 -15.31
N ARG A 119 21.92 -17.40 -15.83
CA ARG A 119 21.80 -18.72 -15.19
C ARG A 119 23.17 -19.34 -14.91
N PHE A 120 24.10 -19.25 -15.86
CA PHE A 120 25.45 -19.77 -15.67
C PHE A 120 26.23 -19.02 -14.57
N LEU A 121 26.10 -17.70 -14.48
CA LEU A 121 26.79 -16.89 -13.47
C LEU A 121 26.20 -17.08 -12.06
N THR A 122 24.93 -17.44 -11.97
CA THR A 122 24.18 -17.57 -10.71
C THR A 122 24.02 -19.01 -10.23
N ARG A 123 24.41 -20.02 -11.02
CA ARG A 123 24.30 -21.46 -10.71
C ARG A 123 24.94 -21.91 -9.39
N ASN A 124 25.87 -21.11 -8.86
CA ASN A 124 26.55 -21.40 -7.60
C ASN A 124 25.84 -20.72 -6.40
N LEU A 125 24.93 -19.78 -6.66
CA LEU A 125 24.15 -19.06 -5.66
C LEU A 125 22.74 -19.64 -5.53
N ILE A 126 22.13 -20.06 -6.64
CA ILE A 126 20.91 -20.86 -6.67
C ILE A 126 21.24 -22.19 -7.31
N LEU A 127 21.06 -23.27 -6.55
CA LEU A 127 21.32 -24.62 -7.00
C LEU A 127 20.10 -25.18 -7.74
N SER A 128 20.36 -26.10 -8.66
CA SER A 128 19.28 -26.91 -9.25
C SER A 128 18.73 -27.86 -8.20
N GLY A 129 17.40 -27.91 -8.06
CA GLY A 129 16.70 -28.89 -7.23
C GLY A 129 16.65 -30.30 -7.84
N GLU A 130 17.05 -30.46 -9.11
CA GLU A 130 16.85 -31.69 -9.87
C GLU A 130 17.99 -32.71 -9.67
N GLN A 131 17.63 -33.99 -9.73
CA GLN A 131 18.61 -35.08 -9.82
C GLN A 131 19.09 -35.28 -11.27
N PRO A 132 20.36 -35.70 -11.49
CA PRO A 132 21.38 -36.05 -10.51
C PRO A 132 22.27 -34.87 -10.07
N ILE A 133 21.94 -33.64 -10.48
CA ILE A 133 22.79 -32.45 -10.32
C ILE A 133 22.96 -32.13 -8.82
N LEU A 134 21.84 -32.02 -8.08
CA LEU A 134 21.88 -31.71 -6.65
C LEU A 134 22.67 -32.75 -5.85
N SER A 135 22.41 -34.04 -6.08
CA SER A 135 23.10 -35.15 -5.40
C SER A 135 24.60 -35.17 -5.66
N ARG A 136 25.05 -34.72 -6.83
CA ARG A 136 26.49 -34.58 -7.11
C ARG A 136 27.09 -33.43 -6.30
N HIS A 137 26.37 -32.32 -6.19
CA HIS A 137 26.79 -31.15 -5.42
C HIS A 137 26.87 -31.44 -3.91
N LEU A 138 25.83 -32.06 -3.35
CA LEU A 138 25.77 -32.52 -1.96
C LEU A 138 26.99 -33.40 -1.61
N ARG A 139 27.25 -34.44 -2.42
CA ARG A 139 28.41 -35.33 -2.22
C ARG A 139 29.76 -34.62 -2.32
N ALA A 140 29.89 -33.61 -3.19
CA ALA A 140 31.12 -32.85 -3.31
C ALA A 140 31.39 -31.99 -2.05
N ARG A 141 30.34 -31.40 -1.47
CA ARG A 141 30.43 -30.62 -0.22
C ARG A 141 30.69 -31.52 0.99
N ALA A 142 30.00 -32.65 1.09
CA ALA A 142 30.22 -33.63 2.15
C ALA A 142 31.69 -34.12 2.21
N ARG A 143 32.33 -34.37 1.04
CA ARG A 143 33.77 -34.72 0.97
C ARG A 143 34.71 -33.64 1.50
N SER A 144 34.24 -32.40 1.57
CA SER A 144 35.00 -31.26 2.09
C SER A 144 34.71 -30.97 3.57
N GLY A 145 33.93 -31.83 4.25
CA GLY A 145 33.49 -31.63 5.63
C GLY A 145 32.40 -30.57 5.80
N ILE A 146 31.67 -30.27 4.73
CA ILE A 146 30.64 -29.22 4.70
C ILE A 146 29.26 -29.87 4.47
N ALA A 147 28.31 -29.55 5.36
CA ALA A 147 26.90 -29.94 5.21
C ALA A 147 26.11 -28.83 4.51
N LEU A 148 24.96 -29.17 3.91
CA LEU A 148 24.06 -28.20 3.27
C LEU A 148 22.72 -28.16 3.98
N ASN A 149 22.21 -26.95 4.17
CA ASN A 149 20.84 -26.67 4.57
C ASN A 149 20.04 -26.27 3.33
N ILE A 150 19.09 -27.11 2.92
CA ILE A 150 18.31 -26.91 1.70
C ILE A 150 17.13 -25.96 1.96
N ASN A 151 16.96 -24.92 1.15
CA ASN A 151 15.76 -24.09 1.13
C ASN A 151 15.11 -24.12 -0.26
N VAL A 152 13.83 -24.49 -0.34
CA VAL A 152 13.09 -24.61 -1.61
C VAL A 152 12.47 -23.27 -2.02
N LEU A 153 12.99 -22.68 -3.09
CA LEU A 153 12.46 -21.47 -3.71
C LEU A 153 11.36 -21.78 -4.74
N GLY A 154 10.62 -20.75 -5.15
CA GLY A 154 9.60 -20.81 -6.20
C GLY A 154 8.80 -19.52 -6.30
N GLU A 155 7.61 -19.59 -6.92
CA GLU A 155 6.67 -18.47 -7.08
C GLU A 155 6.17 -17.88 -5.74
N ALA A 156 5.60 -16.68 -5.79
CA ALA A 156 4.98 -16.08 -4.62
C ALA A 156 3.72 -16.86 -4.22
N VAL A 157 3.59 -17.17 -2.93
CA VAL A 157 2.41 -17.85 -2.39
C VAL A 157 1.30 -16.83 -2.18
N LEU A 158 0.48 -16.62 -3.22
CA LEU A 158 -0.72 -15.78 -3.16
C LEU A 158 -1.99 -16.58 -2.88
N GLY A 159 -1.96 -17.90 -3.09
CA GLY A 159 -3.07 -18.81 -2.88
C GLY A 159 -2.65 -20.17 -2.31
N GLU A 160 -3.66 -20.96 -1.97
CA GLU A 160 -3.53 -22.24 -1.28
C GLU A 160 -2.99 -23.35 -2.18
N ARG A 161 -3.20 -23.27 -3.51
CA ARG A 161 -2.65 -24.24 -4.45
C ARG A 161 -1.13 -24.15 -4.50
N GLU A 162 -0.56 -22.96 -4.65
CA GLU A 162 0.90 -22.80 -4.63
C GLU A 162 1.49 -23.08 -3.24
N ALA A 163 0.80 -22.72 -2.15
CA ALA A 163 1.22 -23.10 -0.79
C ALA A 163 1.34 -24.63 -0.65
N ARG A 164 0.34 -25.38 -1.12
CA ARG A 164 0.34 -26.85 -1.12
C ARG A 164 1.43 -27.42 -2.03
N ALA A 165 1.61 -26.84 -3.22
CA ALA A 165 2.64 -27.28 -4.16
C ALA A 165 4.05 -27.05 -3.60
N ARG A 166 4.31 -25.89 -2.97
CA ARG A 166 5.58 -25.62 -2.28
C ARG A 166 5.82 -26.59 -1.13
N ARG A 167 4.79 -26.85 -0.31
CA ARG A 167 4.86 -27.84 0.77
C ARG A 167 5.25 -29.22 0.22
N GLU A 168 4.62 -29.68 -0.87
CA GLU A 168 4.97 -30.98 -1.45
C GLU A 168 6.42 -31.02 -1.93
N ARG A 169 6.92 -29.96 -2.59
CA ARG A 169 8.33 -29.87 -2.98
C ARG A 169 9.29 -29.89 -1.78
N VAL A 170 8.88 -29.32 -0.64
CA VAL A 170 9.63 -29.42 0.62
C VAL A 170 9.64 -30.86 1.14
N LEU A 171 8.49 -31.54 1.15
CA LEU A 171 8.39 -32.94 1.57
C LEU A 171 9.20 -33.87 0.66
N GLU A 172 9.20 -33.63 -0.65
CA GLU A 172 10.04 -34.35 -1.61
C GLU A 172 11.52 -34.21 -1.29
N MET A 173 11.98 -33.04 -0.83
CA MET A 173 13.37 -32.86 -0.41
C MET A 173 13.67 -33.60 0.90
N ILE A 174 12.74 -33.59 1.86
CA ILE A 174 12.86 -34.30 3.14
C ILE A 174 12.96 -35.81 2.94
N ARG A 175 12.18 -36.39 2.02
CA ARG A 175 12.19 -37.84 1.76
C ARG A 175 13.49 -38.37 1.16
N ARG A 176 14.43 -37.49 0.78
CA ARG A 176 15.69 -37.89 0.16
C ARG A 176 16.72 -38.29 1.21
N SER A 177 17.30 -39.47 1.02
CA SER A 177 18.38 -39.98 1.87
C SER A 177 19.71 -39.22 1.78
N ASP A 178 19.86 -38.30 0.81
CA ASP A 178 21.03 -37.43 0.68
C ASP A 178 20.82 -36.01 1.23
N VAL A 179 19.69 -35.76 1.92
CA VAL A 179 19.32 -34.47 2.50
C VAL A 179 19.07 -34.62 3.99
N ASP A 180 19.97 -34.06 4.79
CA ASP A 180 19.92 -34.17 6.26
C ASP A 180 19.36 -32.90 6.94
N TYR A 181 19.17 -31.81 6.19
CA TYR A 181 18.74 -30.51 6.74
C TYR A 181 17.92 -29.71 5.73
N VAL A 182 16.73 -29.26 6.13
CA VAL A 182 15.84 -28.39 5.35
C VAL A 182 15.39 -27.18 6.17
N SER A 183 15.40 -25.99 5.56
CA SER A 183 14.76 -24.79 6.11
C SER A 183 13.45 -24.50 5.39
N VAL A 184 12.42 -24.14 6.16
CA VAL A 184 11.07 -23.86 5.68
C VAL A 184 10.62 -22.50 6.21
N LYS A 185 10.09 -21.65 5.33
CA LYS A 185 9.38 -20.43 5.72
C LYS A 185 7.89 -20.75 5.85
N LEU A 186 7.24 -20.34 6.94
CA LEU A 186 5.81 -20.61 7.12
C LEU A 186 4.94 -19.99 6.03
N SER A 187 5.23 -18.74 5.65
CA SER A 187 4.53 -18.04 4.56
C SER A 187 4.75 -18.65 3.18
N SER A 188 5.60 -19.68 3.03
CA SER A 188 5.76 -20.41 1.78
C SER A 188 4.96 -21.71 1.73
N VAL A 189 4.44 -22.18 2.87
CA VAL A 189 3.69 -23.46 2.97
C VAL A 189 2.28 -23.29 3.51
N VAL A 190 1.94 -22.10 4.00
CA VAL A 190 0.61 -21.68 4.44
C VAL A 190 0.25 -20.38 3.72
N SER A 191 -0.88 -20.39 3.02
CA SER A 191 -1.45 -19.19 2.40
C SER A 191 -2.26 -18.38 3.42
N GLN A 192 -2.57 -17.11 3.11
CA GLN A 192 -3.48 -16.29 3.91
C GLN A 192 -3.09 -16.20 5.40
N ILE A 193 -1.82 -15.84 5.69
CA ILE A 193 -1.37 -15.50 7.05
C ILE A 193 -2.01 -14.15 7.42
N ILE A 194 -3.01 -14.20 8.31
CA ILE A 194 -3.80 -13.03 8.72
C ILE A 194 -3.40 -12.67 10.15
N THR A 195 -2.71 -11.54 10.34
CA THR A 195 -2.09 -11.17 11.61
C THR A 195 -3.12 -10.90 12.72
N ILE A 196 -4.25 -10.28 12.38
CA ILE A 196 -5.32 -10.02 13.35
C ILE A 196 -5.95 -11.34 13.84
N ASP A 197 -6.02 -12.35 12.97
CA ASP A 197 -6.53 -13.70 13.24
C ASP A 197 -5.43 -14.64 13.75
N ARG A 198 -4.78 -14.23 14.82
CA ARG A 198 -3.56 -14.86 15.31
C ARG A 198 -3.75 -16.35 15.62
N ASP A 199 -4.75 -16.69 16.42
CA ASP A 199 -4.86 -18.03 17.02
C ASP A 199 -5.29 -19.08 16.00
N ASP A 200 -6.26 -18.77 15.12
CA ASP A 200 -6.69 -19.68 14.06
C ASP A 200 -5.62 -19.79 12.96
N THR A 201 -4.89 -18.71 12.66
CA THR A 201 -3.72 -18.78 11.78
C THR A 201 -2.64 -19.69 12.36
N ILE A 202 -2.37 -19.61 13.68
CA ILE A 202 -1.44 -20.54 14.34
C ILE A 202 -1.92 -21.98 14.25
N GLU A 203 -3.21 -22.26 14.39
CA GLU A 203 -3.70 -23.65 14.24
C GLU A 203 -3.47 -24.17 12.82
N ARG A 204 -3.83 -23.40 11.78
CA ARG A 204 -3.57 -23.77 10.37
C ARG A 204 -2.09 -24.01 10.10
N VAL A 205 -1.23 -23.19 10.69
CA VAL A 205 0.23 -23.34 10.63
C VAL A 205 0.67 -24.63 11.34
N CYS A 206 0.15 -24.89 12.54
CA CYS A 206 0.46 -26.10 13.30
C CYS A 206 0.08 -27.37 12.53
N GLU A 207 -1.08 -27.39 11.88
CA GLU A 207 -1.50 -28.51 11.03
C GLU A 207 -0.46 -28.83 9.95
N ARG A 208 0.04 -27.82 9.22
CA ARG A 208 1.08 -28.02 8.19
C ARG A 208 2.43 -28.39 8.78
N LEU A 209 2.78 -27.82 9.93
CA LEU A 209 4.03 -28.15 10.61
C LEU A 209 4.06 -29.59 11.12
N ARG A 210 2.93 -30.14 11.61
CA ARG A 210 2.85 -31.55 12.03
C ARG A 210 3.24 -32.49 10.89
N GLU A 211 2.77 -32.23 9.68
CA GLU A 211 3.11 -33.03 8.49
C GLU A 211 4.61 -32.96 8.16
N ILE A 212 5.17 -31.74 8.14
CA ILE A 212 6.59 -31.52 7.84
C ILE A 212 7.49 -32.17 8.90
N TYR A 213 7.16 -32.03 10.19
CA TYR A 213 7.93 -32.62 11.27
C TYR A 213 7.82 -34.14 11.32
N LEU A 214 6.67 -34.71 10.99
CA LEU A 214 6.51 -36.16 10.89
C LEU A 214 7.39 -36.75 9.79
N GLU A 215 7.41 -36.11 8.62
CA GLU A 215 8.29 -36.51 7.51
C GLU A 215 9.76 -36.34 7.88
N GLY A 216 10.13 -35.22 8.52
CA GLY A 216 11.49 -35.00 9.03
C GLY A 216 11.94 -36.05 10.04
N GLN A 217 11.05 -36.43 10.97
CA GLN A 217 11.31 -37.50 11.93
C GLN A 217 11.48 -38.86 11.25
N THR A 218 10.64 -39.17 10.26
CA THR A 218 10.66 -40.45 9.53
C THR A 218 11.94 -40.62 8.71
N HIS A 219 12.41 -39.54 8.09
CA HIS A 219 13.57 -39.55 7.20
C HIS A 219 14.87 -39.06 7.85
N ALA A 220 14.85 -38.79 9.16
CA ALA A 220 15.97 -38.25 9.94
C ALA A 220 16.54 -36.93 9.38
N THR A 221 15.68 -36.09 8.81
CA THR A 221 16.02 -34.77 8.29
C THR A 221 15.75 -33.71 9.36
N PHE A 222 16.74 -32.86 9.63
CA PHE A 222 16.60 -31.73 10.54
C PHE A 222 15.77 -30.62 9.89
N ILE A 223 14.69 -30.19 10.54
CA ILE A 223 13.80 -29.14 10.05
C ILE A 223 14.05 -27.84 10.81
N ASN A 224 14.32 -26.76 10.08
CA ASN A 224 14.50 -25.42 10.64
C ASN A 224 13.45 -24.44 10.12
N LEU A 225 12.80 -23.67 11.00
CA LEU A 225 11.86 -22.63 10.60
C LEU A 225 12.60 -21.31 10.34
N ASP A 226 12.52 -20.80 9.12
CA ASP A 226 13.05 -19.49 8.72
C ASP A 226 12.04 -18.37 9.03
N MET A 227 12.56 -17.18 9.36
CA MET A 227 11.77 -15.96 9.58
C MET A 227 12.24 -14.86 8.61
N GLU A 228 11.29 -14.14 8.01
CA GLU A 228 11.60 -12.98 7.15
C GLU A 228 11.03 -11.69 7.70
N GLU A 229 9.72 -11.60 7.94
CA GLU A 229 9.03 -10.38 8.32
C GLU A 229 8.79 -10.28 9.83
N TYR A 230 8.67 -9.06 10.37
CA TYR A 230 8.39 -8.85 11.79
C TYR A 230 7.11 -9.55 12.26
N ARG A 231 6.05 -9.50 11.43
CA ARG A 231 4.77 -10.18 11.71
C ARG A 231 4.89 -11.71 11.85
N ASP A 232 5.95 -12.32 11.30
CA ASP A 232 6.17 -13.77 11.39
C ASP A 232 6.74 -14.19 12.75
N LEU A 233 7.34 -13.28 13.52
CA LEU A 233 8.13 -13.61 14.73
C LEU A 233 7.30 -14.37 15.78
N ASP A 234 6.25 -13.74 16.29
CA ASP A 234 5.40 -14.32 17.35
C ASP A 234 4.66 -15.58 16.86
N LEU A 235 4.15 -15.54 15.64
CA LEU A 235 3.44 -16.64 15.01
C LEU A 235 4.33 -17.89 14.86
N THR A 236 5.56 -17.70 14.37
CA THR A 236 6.51 -18.80 14.15
C THR A 236 6.96 -19.39 15.49
N VAL A 237 7.28 -18.56 16.48
CA VAL A 237 7.67 -19.02 17.83
C VAL A 237 6.54 -19.82 18.48
N SER A 238 5.31 -19.30 18.41
CA SER A 238 4.15 -19.96 19.02
C SER A 238 3.83 -21.30 18.37
N ALA A 239 3.83 -21.36 17.02
CA ALA A 239 3.58 -22.61 16.31
C ALA A 239 4.69 -23.64 16.57
N PHE A 240 5.95 -23.21 16.62
CA PHE A 240 7.11 -24.04 16.95
C PHE A 240 6.97 -24.67 18.34
N GLN A 241 6.67 -23.86 19.37
CA GLN A 241 6.50 -24.33 20.74
C GLN A 241 5.29 -25.26 20.89
N ARG A 242 4.17 -24.94 20.22
CA ARG A 242 2.94 -25.74 20.28
C ARG A 242 3.15 -27.15 19.73
N VAL A 243 3.64 -27.28 18.49
CA VAL A 243 3.80 -28.59 17.84
C VAL A 243 4.88 -29.42 18.54
N LEU A 244 6.04 -28.83 18.88
CA LEU A 244 7.10 -29.57 19.59
C LEU A 244 6.78 -29.91 21.05
N GLY A 245 5.73 -29.30 21.61
CA GLY A 245 5.17 -29.64 22.91
C GLY A 245 4.27 -30.87 22.90
N GLU A 246 3.79 -31.30 21.72
CA GLU A 246 2.93 -32.47 21.56
C GLU A 246 3.71 -33.78 21.79
N ALA A 247 3.04 -34.80 22.33
CA ALA A 247 3.68 -36.08 22.69
C ALA A 247 4.41 -36.75 21.52
N GLN A 248 3.88 -36.65 20.31
CA GLN A 248 4.47 -37.22 19.09
C GLN A 248 5.85 -36.62 18.75
N PHE A 249 6.05 -35.33 19.06
CA PHE A 249 7.26 -34.58 18.72
C PHE A 249 8.09 -34.22 19.95
N ALA A 250 7.76 -34.77 21.13
CA ALA A 250 8.36 -34.34 22.39
C ALA A 250 9.86 -34.61 22.48
N GLN A 251 10.39 -35.56 21.72
CA GLN A 251 11.84 -35.86 21.62
C GLN A 251 12.49 -35.31 20.34
N LEU A 252 11.70 -34.75 19.41
CA LEU A 252 12.21 -34.28 18.13
C LEU A 252 13.15 -33.08 18.33
N SER A 253 14.30 -33.10 17.67
CA SER A 253 15.16 -31.92 17.57
C SER A 253 14.80 -31.12 16.32
N ALA A 254 14.51 -29.84 16.49
CA ALA A 254 14.15 -28.94 15.40
C ALA A 254 14.71 -27.54 15.62
N GLY A 255 14.80 -26.76 14.55
CA GLY A 255 15.41 -25.44 14.53
C GLY A 255 14.43 -24.29 14.31
N ILE A 256 14.80 -23.10 14.78
CA ILE A 256 14.09 -21.85 14.53
C ILE A 256 15.09 -20.71 14.34
N VAL A 257 14.80 -19.78 13.44
CA VAL A 257 15.60 -18.55 13.24
C VAL A 257 15.23 -17.51 14.29
N LEU A 258 16.22 -16.71 14.70
CA LEU A 258 15.99 -15.48 15.45
C LEU A 258 16.86 -14.35 14.89
N GLN A 259 16.26 -13.17 14.72
CA GLN A 259 16.86 -12.08 13.96
C GLN A 259 17.38 -10.98 14.88
N ALA A 260 18.70 -10.79 14.95
CA ALA A 260 19.33 -9.86 15.88
C ALA A 260 19.06 -8.38 15.58
N TYR A 261 18.57 -8.04 14.39
CA TYR A 261 18.15 -6.68 14.08
C TYR A 261 16.86 -6.25 14.79
N LEU A 262 16.13 -7.17 15.44
CA LEU A 262 14.94 -6.86 16.24
C LEU A 262 15.34 -6.79 17.72
N PRO A 263 15.01 -5.71 18.43
CA PRO A 263 15.20 -5.63 19.88
C PRO A 263 14.50 -6.77 20.66
N GLU A 264 13.27 -7.11 20.26
CA GLU A 264 12.40 -8.09 20.90
C GLU A 264 12.98 -9.51 20.87
N SER A 265 13.90 -9.77 19.92
CA SER A 265 14.62 -11.05 19.86
C SER A 265 15.33 -11.40 21.17
N HIS A 266 15.72 -10.42 21.98
CA HIS A 266 16.35 -10.70 23.28
C HIS A 266 15.37 -11.34 24.28
N ASP A 267 14.13 -10.87 24.33
CA ASP A 267 13.10 -11.41 25.22
C ASP A 267 12.57 -12.75 24.67
N VAL A 268 12.43 -12.86 23.35
CA VAL A 268 12.07 -14.12 22.68
C VAL A 268 13.14 -15.19 22.90
N LEU A 269 14.43 -14.85 22.83
CA LEU A 269 15.53 -15.78 23.12
C LEU A 269 15.43 -16.31 24.56
N ALA A 270 15.23 -15.43 25.54
CA ALA A 270 15.08 -15.82 26.93
C ALA A 270 13.90 -16.78 27.12
N GLY A 271 12.74 -16.46 26.54
CA GLY A 271 11.56 -17.34 26.60
C GLY A 271 11.77 -18.70 25.93
N LEU A 272 12.48 -18.74 24.79
CA LEU A 272 12.84 -19.99 24.12
C LEU A 272 13.83 -20.84 24.92
N ILE A 273 14.79 -20.22 25.62
CA ILE A 273 15.74 -20.93 26.51
C ILE A 273 14.98 -21.60 27.66
N ASP A 274 14.15 -20.84 28.38
CA ASP A 274 13.39 -21.34 29.54
C ASP A 274 12.47 -22.50 29.12
N TRP A 275 11.78 -22.33 27.98
CA TRP A 275 10.92 -23.36 27.42
C TRP A 275 11.70 -24.59 26.96
N ALA A 276 12.86 -24.42 26.33
CA ALA A 276 13.70 -25.53 25.86
C ALA A 276 14.25 -26.36 27.02
N GLN A 277 14.72 -25.72 28.10
CA GLN A 277 15.18 -26.41 29.31
C GLN A 277 14.06 -27.22 29.95
N SER A 278 12.88 -26.61 30.12
CA SER A 278 11.69 -27.29 30.65
C SER A 278 11.29 -28.49 29.78
N ARG A 279 11.38 -28.36 28.45
CA ARG A 279 11.11 -29.44 27.50
C ARG A 279 12.14 -30.56 27.61
N PHE A 280 13.43 -30.21 27.69
CA PHE A 280 14.51 -31.18 27.82
C PHE A 280 14.41 -31.99 29.12
N GLU A 281 14.12 -31.35 30.24
CA GLU A 281 13.93 -32.05 31.53
C GLU A 281 12.77 -33.05 31.48
N ARG A 282 11.70 -32.72 30.76
CA ARG A 282 10.51 -33.56 30.66
C ARG A 282 10.69 -34.76 29.73
N THR A 283 11.29 -34.56 28.56
CA THR A 283 11.30 -35.57 27.48
C THR A 283 12.66 -35.80 26.82
N GLY A 284 13.69 -35.02 27.15
CA GLY A 284 14.98 -35.04 26.48
C GLY A 284 14.99 -34.34 25.10
N GLY A 285 13.88 -33.72 24.71
CA GLY A 285 13.78 -32.99 23.46
C GLY A 285 14.64 -31.72 23.48
N THR A 286 15.43 -31.51 22.41
CA THR A 286 16.30 -30.34 22.24
C THR A 286 15.80 -29.43 21.13
N ILE A 287 16.30 -28.20 21.08
CA ILE A 287 16.09 -27.30 19.93
C ILE A 287 17.40 -26.69 19.46
N LYS A 288 17.37 -26.09 18.26
CA LYS A 288 18.43 -25.24 17.74
C LYS A 288 17.89 -23.85 17.45
N ILE A 289 18.60 -22.80 17.87
CA ILE A 289 18.29 -21.43 17.47
C ILE A 289 19.37 -20.96 16.49
N ARG A 290 18.97 -20.64 15.25
CA ARG A 290 19.84 -20.01 14.26
C ARG A 290 19.80 -18.50 14.44
N LEU A 291 20.87 -17.92 14.95
CA LEU A 291 21.04 -16.48 15.09
C LEU A 291 21.50 -15.88 13.74
N VAL A 292 20.63 -15.09 13.14
CA VAL A 292 20.94 -14.26 11.95
C VAL A 292 20.95 -12.78 12.35
N LYS A 293 21.56 -11.92 11.54
CA LYS A 293 21.39 -10.47 11.73
C LYS A 293 20.00 -10.00 11.31
N GLY A 294 19.53 -10.44 10.14
CA GLY A 294 18.26 -10.04 9.54
C GLY A 294 18.42 -9.80 8.04
N ALA A 295 17.35 -10.04 7.27
CA ALA A 295 17.40 -10.02 5.80
C ALA A 295 16.34 -9.09 5.17
N ASN A 296 15.35 -8.61 5.93
CA ASN A 296 14.19 -7.90 5.38
C ASN A 296 14.19 -6.38 5.65
N LEU A 297 15.33 -5.78 6.03
CA LEU A 297 15.39 -4.39 6.51
C LEU A 297 14.73 -3.37 5.58
N ALA A 298 14.91 -3.53 4.26
CA ALA A 298 14.37 -2.58 3.29
C ALA A 298 12.84 -2.60 3.25
N MET A 299 12.23 -3.80 3.28
CA MET A 299 10.77 -3.95 3.33
C MET A 299 10.20 -3.55 4.69
N GLU A 300 10.86 -3.89 5.81
CA GLU A 300 10.44 -3.45 7.15
C GLU A 300 10.43 -1.92 7.31
N ARG A 301 11.28 -1.22 6.57
CA ARG A 301 11.27 0.26 6.51
C ARG A 301 10.15 0.77 5.61
N ALA A 302 9.97 0.14 4.45
CA ALA A 302 8.91 0.50 3.51
C ALA A 302 7.52 0.35 4.13
N GLU A 303 7.26 -0.80 4.75
CA GLU A 303 5.99 -1.08 5.41
C GLU A 303 5.74 -0.13 6.58
N ALA A 304 6.75 0.16 7.39
CA ALA A 304 6.63 1.11 8.48
C ALA A 304 6.32 2.53 7.99
N GLU A 305 7.04 3.04 6.98
CA GLU A 305 6.81 4.37 6.41
C GLU A 305 5.40 4.51 5.81
N LEU A 306 4.92 3.50 5.08
CA LEU A 306 3.59 3.55 4.44
C LEU A 306 2.46 3.65 5.46
N HIS A 307 2.56 2.95 6.59
CA HIS A 307 1.50 2.89 7.62
C HIS A 307 1.68 3.90 8.76
N GLY A 308 2.73 4.73 8.74
CA GLY A 308 3.03 5.68 9.81
C GLY A 308 3.60 5.04 11.07
N TRP A 309 4.18 3.86 10.96
CA TRP A 309 4.73 3.12 12.09
C TRP A 309 6.22 3.36 12.30
N SER A 310 6.72 3.03 13.50
CA SER A 310 8.15 2.82 13.70
C SER A 310 8.59 1.53 13.03
N SER A 311 9.73 1.56 12.32
CA SER A 311 10.33 0.34 11.77
C SER A 311 10.80 -0.57 12.92
N ALA A 312 10.47 -1.86 12.85
CA ALA A 312 10.80 -2.82 13.91
C ALA A 312 12.32 -3.02 14.10
N PRO A 313 13.13 -3.13 13.03
CA PRO A 313 14.57 -3.29 13.18
C PRO A 313 15.28 -2.06 13.76
N TYR A 314 16.45 -2.27 14.37
CA TYR A 314 17.35 -1.19 14.77
C TYR A 314 17.67 -0.24 13.61
N ARG A 315 17.79 1.05 13.93
CA ARG A 315 18.04 2.12 12.95
C ARG A 315 19.41 1.99 12.28
N ASN A 316 20.42 1.58 13.06
CA ASN A 316 21.81 1.55 12.63
C ASN A 316 22.39 0.15 12.67
N LYS A 317 23.36 -0.12 11.79
CA LYS A 317 24.05 -1.42 11.78
C LYS A 317 24.87 -1.69 13.05
N TYR A 318 25.40 -0.65 13.69
CA TYR A 318 26.18 -0.79 14.93
C TYR A 318 25.36 -1.47 16.02
N ASP A 319 24.09 -1.05 16.16
CA ASP A 319 23.16 -1.62 17.14
C ASP A 319 22.82 -3.08 16.80
N VAL A 320 22.63 -3.40 15.51
CA VAL A 320 22.41 -4.78 15.05
C VAL A 320 23.61 -5.69 15.40
N ASP A 321 24.83 -5.20 15.17
CA ASP A 321 26.04 -5.96 15.46
C ASP A 321 26.24 -6.14 16.99
N ALA A 322 25.90 -5.13 17.80
CA ALA A 322 25.93 -5.22 19.27
C ALA A 322 24.85 -6.16 19.81
N SER A 323 23.63 -6.08 19.29
CA SER A 323 22.54 -7.03 19.55
C SER A 323 22.95 -8.47 19.21
N TYR A 324 23.56 -8.68 18.04
CA TYR A 324 24.05 -9.99 17.61
C TYR A 324 25.08 -10.56 18.61
N ALA A 325 26.03 -9.74 19.06
CA ALA A 325 26.99 -10.13 20.08
C ALA A 325 26.33 -10.44 21.43
N ARG A 326 25.33 -9.64 21.85
CA ARG A 326 24.58 -9.86 23.08
C ARG A 326 23.78 -11.17 23.05
N LEU A 327 23.16 -11.52 21.92
CA LEU A 327 22.44 -12.78 21.76
C LEU A 327 23.38 -13.99 21.85
N ILE A 328 24.58 -13.90 21.26
CA ILE A 328 25.62 -14.93 21.38
C ILE A 328 26.05 -15.12 22.85
N ASP A 329 26.35 -14.01 23.55
CA ASP A 329 26.71 -14.02 24.98
C ASP A 329 25.60 -14.62 25.85
N SER A 330 24.36 -14.26 25.56
CA SER A 330 23.19 -14.73 26.31
C SER A 330 22.94 -16.23 26.08
N ALA A 331 23.10 -16.71 24.85
CA ALA A 331 22.73 -18.06 24.47
C ALA A 331 23.79 -19.12 24.82
N LEU A 332 25.08 -18.82 24.58
CA LEU A 332 26.19 -19.77 24.75
C LEU A 332 26.61 -19.89 26.22
N ARG A 333 25.90 -20.71 27.00
CA ARG A 333 26.16 -20.91 28.43
C ARG A 333 26.06 -22.37 28.85
N PRO A 334 26.86 -22.83 29.82
CA PRO A 334 26.82 -24.21 30.31
C PRO A 334 25.43 -24.65 30.76
N GLU A 335 24.68 -23.77 31.43
CA GLU A 335 23.32 -24.05 31.89
C GLU A 335 22.32 -24.34 30.74
N HIS A 336 22.60 -23.91 29.50
CA HIS A 336 21.71 -24.10 28.36
C HIS A 336 22.14 -25.28 27.47
N ALA A 337 23.38 -25.77 27.62
CA ALA A 337 24.05 -26.61 26.62
C ALA A 337 23.40 -27.98 26.40
N SER A 338 22.67 -28.49 27.40
CA SER A 338 21.94 -29.77 27.28
C SER A 338 20.69 -29.68 26.41
N ALA A 339 20.00 -28.54 26.44
CA ALA A 339 18.69 -28.36 25.81
C ALA A 339 18.75 -27.61 24.47
N LEU A 340 19.78 -26.79 24.26
CA LEU A 340 19.81 -25.78 23.20
C LEU A 340 21.12 -25.78 22.43
N ARG A 341 21.06 -25.92 21.10
CA ARG A 341 22.16 -25.63 20.17
C ARG A 341 22.00 -24.26 19.52
N ILE A 342 23.09 -23.60 19.17
CA ILE A 342 23.11 -22.26 18.57
C ILE A 342 23.82 -22.30 17.23
N GLY A 343 23.09 -21.98 16.16
CA GLY A 343 23.65 -21.74 14.83
C GLY A 343 24.05 -20.28 14.67
N VAL A 344 25.34 -19.97 14.68
CA VAL A 344 25.86 -18.63 14.39
C VAL A 344 25.93 -18.46 12.88
N ALA A 345 24.87 -17.89 12.30
CA ALA A 345 24.74 -17.66 10.86
C ALA A 345 25.29 -16.29 10.45
N SER A 346 26.56 -16.26 10.03
CA SER A 346 27.25 -15.01 9.68
C SER A 346 28.45 -15.22 8.76
N HIS A 347 28.65 -14.27 7.83
CA HIS A 347 29.89 -14.17 7.05
C HIS A 347 30.97 -13.32 7.74
N ASN A 348 30.61 -12.58 8.80
CA ASN A 348 31.57 -11.77 9.55
C ASN A 348 32.41 -12.66 10.46
N LEU A 349 33.63 -12.97 10.01
CA LEU A 349 34.56 -13.86 10.69
C LEU A 349 34.95 -13.37 12.09
N PHE A 350 34.89 -12.08 12.38
CA PHE A 350 35.16 -11.59 13.74
C PHE A 350 34.10 -12.11 14.73
N HIS A 351 32.82 -11.99 14.39
CA HIS A 351 31.73 -12.49 15.24
C HIS A 351 31.70 -14.02 15.31
N VAL A 352 32.01 -14.71 14.20
CA VAL A 352 32.10 -16.18 14.18
C VAL A 352 33.22 -16.68 15.10
N ASN A 353 34.43 -16.13 14.97
CA ASN A 353 35.55 -16.53 15.83
C ASN A 353 35.31 -16.13 17.29
N TRP A 354 34.70 -14.98 17.55
CA TRP A 354 34.35 -14.60 18.91
C TRP A 354 33.35 -15.58 19.53
N ALA A 355 32.33 -16.03 18.80
CA ALA A 355 31.43 -17.07 19.28
C ALA A 355 32.15 -18.40 19.59
N ILE A 356 33.11 -18.79 18.75
CA ILE A 356 33.96 -19.98 18.98
C ILE A 356 34.80 -19.82 20.25
N GLU A 357 35.43 -18.66 20.45
CA GLU A 357 36.24 -18.40 21.66
C GLU A 357 35.37 -18.33 22.92
N VAL A 358 34.17 -17.72 22.85
CA VAL A 358 33.19 -17.71 23.95
C VAL A 358 32.77 -19.15 24.28
N ALA A 359 32.41 -19.96 23.29
CA ALA A 359 32.03 -21.35 23.49
C ALA A 359 33.18 -22.17 24.08
N ARG A 360 34.42 -21.95 23.63
CA ARG A 360 35.61 -22.62 24.17
C ARG A 360 35.87 -22.22 25.62
N ALA A 361 35.84 -20.92 25.93
CA ALA A 361 36.08 -20.40 27.27
C ALA A 361 35.04 -20.90 28.28
N ARG A 362 33.79 -21.09 27.82
CA ARG A 362 32.68 -21.61 28.64
C ARG A 362 32.55 -23.14 28.59
N GLY A 363 33.36 -23.86 27.82
CA GLY A 363 33.30 -25.32 27.71
C GLY A 363 32.05 -25.85 27.00
N VAL A 364 31.45 -25.06 26.10
CA VAL A 364 30.19 -25.36 25.39
C VAL A 364 30.36 -25.40 23.87
N LEU A 365 31.50 -25.89 23.37
CA LEU A 365 31.74 -25.98 21.92
C LEU A 365 30.70 -26.85 21.19
N ASP A 366 30.19 -27.91 21.82
CA ASP A 366 29.16 -28.78 21.24
C ASP A 366 27.79 -28.07 21.07
N GLN A 367 27.61 -26.96 21.79
CA GLN A 367 26.45 -26.09 21.67
C GLN A 367 26.47 -25.29 20.36
N LEU A 368 27.62 -25.10 19.73
CA LEU A 368 27.82 -24.16 18.63
C LEU A 368 27.85 -24.85 17.27
N ASP A 369 27.02 -24.37 16.35
CA ASP A 369 27.14 -24.62 14.90
C ASP A 369 27.53 -23.32 14.19
N VAL A 370 28.37 -23.41 13.16
CA VAL A 370 28.68 -22.28 12.28
C VAL A 370 27.92 -22.42 10.97
N GLU A 371 27.20 -21.36 10.59
CA GLU A 371 26.39 -21.37 9.38
C GLU A 371 26.74 -20.19 8.45
N MET A 372 26.79 -20.45 7.14
CA MET A 372 27.12 -19.44 6.12
C MET A 372 26.29 -19.66 4.85
N LEU A 373 26.29 -18.73 3.90
CA LEU A 373 25.61 -18.91 2.60
C LEU A 373 26.48 -19.71 1.61
N GLU A 374 25.86 -20.66 0.92
CA GLU A 374 26.46 -21.35 -0.22
C GLU A 374 26.76 -20.37 -1.36
N GLY A 375 27.93 -20.48 -1.97
CA GLY A 375 28.29 -19.73 -3.18
C GLY A 375 28.89 -18.34 -2.97
N MET A 376 28.89 -17.82 -1.72
CA MET A 376 29.40 -16.48 -1.40
C MET A 376 30.83 -16.50 -0.83
N ALA A 377 31.07 -17.31 0.20
CA ALA A 377 32.33 -17.31 0.99
C ALA A 377 32.84 -18.73 1.24
N ASN A 378 32.87 -19.55 0.19
CA ASN A 378 33.18 -20.99 0.31
C ASN A 378 34.60 -21.26 0.82
N ALA A 379 35.57 -20.40 0.47
CA ALA A 379 36.96 -20.58 0.89
C ALA A 379 37.14 -20.27 2.39
N GLU A 380 36.38 -19.31 2.90
CA GLU A 380 36.28 -19.00 4.33
C GLU A 380 35.61 -20.15 5.08
N ALA A 381 34.51 -20.70 4.55
CA ALA A 381 33.87 -21.89 5.11
C ALA A 381 34.82 -23.11 5.14
N LEU A 382 35.61 -23.30 4.07
CA LEU A 382 36.61 -24.37 4.03
C LEU A 382 37.77 -24.11 5.01
N ALA A 383 38.19 -22.86 5.19
CA ALA A 383 39.21 -22.49 6.18
C ALA A 383 38.74 -22.82 7.60
N LEU A 384 37.49 -22.47 7.94
CA LEU A 384 36.85 -22.84 9.21
C LEU A 384 36.80 -24.36 9.40
N THR A 385 36.34 -25.09 8.38
CA THR A 385 36.28 -26.56 8.40
C THR A 385 37.67 -27.19 8.63
N ARG A 386 38.70 -26.69 7.94
CA ARG A 386 40.09 -27.14 8.14
C ARG A 386 40.68 -26.76 9.49
N SER A 387 40.15 -25.73 10.14
CA SER A 387 40.52 -25.36 11.51
C SER A 387 39.80 -26.18 12.59
N GLY A 388 39.00 -27.18 12.20
CA GLY A 388 38.31 -28.09 13.11
C GLY A 388 36.86 -27.70 13.44
N HIS A 389 36.27 -26.75 12.72
CA HIS A 389 34.91 -26.28 12.95
C HIS A 389 34.01 -26.61 11.74
N PRO A 390 33.14 -27.63 11.83
CA PRO A 390 32.19 -27.96 10.76
C PRO A 390 31.31 -26.76 10.39
N VAL A 391 31.02 -26.61 9.09
CA VAL A 391 30.19 -25.51 8.59
C VAL A 391 28.98 -26.07 7.86
N LEU A 392 27.81 -25.50 8.15
CA LEU A 392 26.56 -25.74 7.44
C LEU A 392 26.30 -24.60 6.45
N LEU A 393 26.18 -24.91 5.16
CA LEU A 393 25.93 -23.90 4.13
C LEU A 393 24.45 -23.85 3.74
N TYR A 394 23.84 -22.68 3.86
CA TYR A 394 22.48 -22.39 3.39
C TYR A 394 22.45 -22.39 1.85
N ALA A 395 21.73 -23.34 1.28
CA ALA A 395 21.71 -23.67 -0.13
C ALA A 395 20.28 -23.53 -0.69
N PRO A 396 19.97 -22.41 -1.35
CA PRO A 396 18.68 -22.26 -2.01
C PRO A 396 18.64 -23.15 -3.26
N VAL A 397 17.57 -23.92 -3.39
CA VAL A 397 17.30 -24.82 -4.52
C VAL A 397 16.02 -24.38 -5.23
N THR A 398 16.00 -24.51 -6.55
CA THR A 398 14.80 -24.25 -7.35
C THR A 398 14.69 -25.24 -8.50
N SER A 399 13.47 -25.48 -8.97
CA SER A 399 13.24 -26.17 -10.24
C SER A 399 13.70 -25.30 -11.41
N SER A 400 13.98 -25.92 -12.57
CA SER A 400 14.34 -25.16 -13.77
C SER A 400 13.23 -24.22 -14.26
N ASN A 401 11.97 -24.56 -13.97
CA ASN A 401 10.79 -23.78 -14.36
C ASN A 401 10.62 -22.54 -13.48
N ASP A 402 10.91 -22.65 -12.18
CA ASP A 402 10.71 -21.56 -11.20
C ASP A 402 11.95 -20.67 -11.04
N PHE A 403 12.98 -20.88 -11.88
CA PHE A 403 14.24 -20.14 -11.78
C PHE A 403 14.04 -18.63 -11.87
N ALA A 404 13.11 -18.17 -12.72
CA ALA A 404 12.79 -16.75 -12.86
C ALA A 404 12.26 -16.16 -11.55
N SER A 405 11.34 -16.86 -10.88
CA SER A 405 10.76 -16.48 -9.59
C SER A 405 11.81 -16.47 -8.48
N ALA A 406 12.78 -17.39 -8.54
CA ALA A 406 13.91 -17.45 -7.62
C ALA A 406 14.89 -16.28 -7.79
N VAL A 407 14.85 -15.49 -8.88
CA VAL A 407 15.79 -14.36 -9.04
C VAL A 407 15.51 -13.23 -8.05
N ALA A 408 14.26 -13.06 -7.58
CA ALA A 408 13.93 -12.09 -6.53
C ALA A 408 14.77 -12.32 -5.25
N TYR A 409 15.07 -13.58 -4.94
CA TYR A 409 15.98 -13.94 -3.85
C TYR A 409 17.41 -13.42 -4.11
N LEU A 410 17.93 -13.54 -5.35
CA LEU A 410 19.26 -13.02 -5.69
C LEU A 410 19.34 -11.50 -5.55
N VAL A 411 18.30 -10.78 -5.97
CA VAL A 411 18.26 -9.31 -5.89
C VAL A 411 18.33 -8.86 -4.44
N ARG A 412 17.49 -9.42 -3.56
CA ARG A 412 17.52 -9.15 -2.11
C ARG A 412 18.90 -9.45 -1.52
N ARG A 413 19.49 -10.59 -1.87
CA ARG A 413 20.84 -10.98 -1.41
C ARG A 413 21.95 -10.10 -1.97
N LEU A 414 21.85 -9.61 -3.20
CA LEU A 414 22.81 -8.65 -3.74
C LEU A 414 22.72 -7.36 -2.93
N ASP A 415 21.53 -6.83 -2.73
CA ASP A 415 21.31 -5.55 -2.06
C ASP A 415 21.73 -5.56 -0.59
N GLU A 416 21.31 -6.59 0.17
CA GLU A 416 21.75 -6.79 1.55
C GLU A 416 23.27 -6.69 1.66
N ASN A 417 23.99 -7.25 0.69
CA ASN A 417 25.45 -7.40 0.66
C ASN A 417 26.21 -6.25 -0.01
N THR A 418 25.52 -5.31 -0.68
CA THR A 418 26.14 -4.14 -1.33
C THR A 418 26.22 -2.91 -0.43
N SER A 419 25.42 -2.87 0.66
CA SER A 419 25.38 -1.70 1.55
C SER A 419 26.77 -1.31 2.08
N PRO A 420 27.10 -0.01 2.18
CA PRO A 420 28.45 0.44 2.56
C PRO A 420 28.95 -0.12 3.90
N GLU A 421 28.02 -0.40 4.81
CA GLU A 421 28.32 -0.88 6.15
C GLU A 421 28.44 -2.41 6.24
N ASN A 422 28.07 -3.17 5.19
CA ASN A 422 28.11 -4.64 5.21
C ASN A 422 29.55 -5.19 5.17
N TYR A 423 29.83 -6.16 6.04
CA TYR A 423 31.10 -6.88 6.11
C TYR A 423 31.49 -7.55 4.78
N LEU A 424 30.54 -8.11 4.02
CA LEU A 424 30.83 -8.81 2.77
C LEU A 424 31.47 -7.90 1.72
N ARG A 425 31.09 -6.63 1.68
CA ARG A 425 31.73 -5.63 0.82
C ARG A 425 33.21 -5.45 1.19
N ALA A 426 33.52 -5.39 2.48
CA ALA A 426 34.89 -5.28 2.97
C ALA A 426 35.68 -6.59 2.82
N ALA A 427 35.02 -7.74 2.96
CA ALA A 427 35.62 -9.08 2.89
C ALA A 427 36.38 -9.32 1.59
N PHE A 428 35.97 -8.66 0.49
CA PHE A 428 36.67 -8.78 -0.79
C PHE A 428 38.05 -8.13 -0.82
N GLU A 429 38.39 -7.27 0.13
CA GLU A 429 39.66 -6.52 0.16
C GLU A 429 40.38 -6.68 1.52
N ILE A 430 39.71 -7.26 2.52
CA ILE A 430 40.18 -7.37 3.91
C ILE A 430 41.49 -8.14 4.09
N ALA A 431 41.83 -9.05 3.17
CA ALA A 431 43.08 -9.81 3.22
C ALA A 431 44.29 -9.02 2.72
N THR A 432 44.06 -8.01 1.87
CA THR A 432 45.09 -7.25 1.17
C THR A 432 45.19 -5.80 1.63
N ASP A 433 44.15 -5.28 2.28
CA ASP A 433 44.05 -3.92 2.79
C ASP A 433 43.96 -3.92 4.33
N GLU A 434 45.07 -3.53 4.97
CA GLU A 434 45.17 -3.46 6.43
C GLU A 434 44.25 -2.38 7.04
N GLY A 435 43.96 -1.30 6.29
CA GLY A 435 43.02 -0.28 6.69
C GLY A 435 41.60 -0.82 6.78
N LYS A 436 41.18 -1.63 5.79
CA LYS A 436 39.87 -2.32 5.81
C LYS A 436 39.79 -3.36 6.93
N PHE A 437 40.86 -4.10 7.19
CA PHE A 437 40.90 -5.00 8.34
C PHE A 437 40.74 -4.22 9.66
N ALA A 438 41.48 -3.13 9.84
CA ALA A 438 41.41 -2.29 11.04
C ALA A 438 40.02 -1.66 11.22
N GLU A 439 39.38 -1.21 10.14
CA GLU A 439 38.00 -0.69 10.14
C GLU A 439 37.02 -1.74 10.67
N GLN A 440 37.02 -2.95 10.10
CA GLN A 440 36.12 -4.02 10.53
C GLN A 440 36.43 -4.53 11.94
N ARG A 441 37.71 -4.61 12.30
CA ARG A 441 38.15 -4.92 13.68
C ARG A 441 37.56 -3.92 14.66
N ASN A 442 37.69 -2.62 14.40
CA ASN A 442 37.20 -1.58 15.31
C ASN A 442 35.67 -1.62 15.43
N ARG A 443 34.94 -1.87 14.34
CA ARG A 443 33.47 -2.09 14.38
C ARG A 443 33.09 -3.28 15.27
N PHE A 444 33.79 -4.40 15.12
CA PHE A 444 33.61 -5.57 15.98
C PHE A 444 33.93 -5.26 17.45
N LEU A 445 35.05 -4.61 17.75
CA LEU A 445 35.40 -4.25 19.13
C LEU A 445 34.34 -3.34 19.76
N ASN A 446 33.80 -2.40 18.98
CA ASN A 446 32.70 -1.55 19.44
C ASN A 446 31.42 -2.36 19.66
N SER A 447 31.05 -3.27 18.77
CA SER A 447 29.84 -4.10 18.97
C SER A 447 29.93 -4.96 20.22
N ILE A 448 31.11 -5.50 20.55
CA ILE A 448 31.33 -6.22 21.81
C ILE A 448 31.15 -5.30 23.03
N ARG A 449 31.70 -4.08 23.00
CA ARG A 449 31.53 -3.12 24.11
C ARG A 449 30.07 -2.68 24.29
N GLU A 450 29.41 -2.32 23.21
CA GLU A 450 28.03 -1.82 23.23
C GLU A 450 26.98 -2.92 23.48
N ARG A 451 27.36 -4.20 23.46
CA ARG A 451 26.45 -5.31 23.78
C ARG A 451 25.86 -5.21 25.19
N HIS A 452 26.54 -4.50 26.09
CA HIS A 452 26.08 -4.28 27.47
C HIS A 452 25.00 -3.21 27.58
N SER A 453 24.97 -2.25 26.64
CA SER A 453 24.13 -1.04 26.66
C SER A 453 23.04 -1.03 25.59
N VAL A 454 23.13 -1.87 24.55
CA VAL A 454 22.12 -1.94 23.49
C VAL A 454 20.73 -2.20 24.08
N PHE A 455 19.76 -1.38 23.69
CA PHE A 455 18.40 -1.48 24.18
C PHE A 455 17.72 -2.73 23.62
N THR A 456 16.81 -3.34 24.37
CA THR A 456 16.17 -4.62 23.98
C THR A 456 14.65 -4.54 23.85
N THR A 457 14.07 -3.37 24.11
CA THR A 457 12.62 -3.17 23.99
C THR A 457 12.24 -2.84 22.56
N SER A 458 11.07 -3.35 22.14
CA SER A 458 10.47 -3.10 20.82
C SER A 458 10.62 -1.65 20.41
N LEU A 459 11.01 -1.39 19.16
CA LEU A 459 10.89 -0.06 18.53
C LEU A 459 9.51 0.13 17.92
N ARG A 460 8.94 -0.98 17.43
CA ARG A 460 7.69 -1.02 16.68
C ARG A 460 6.49 -0.59 17.52
N HIS A 461 6.41 -1.13 18.73
CA HIS A 461 5.31 -0.92 19.68
C HIS A 461 5.63 0.16 20.72
N ARG A 462 6.56 1.07 20.43
CA ARG A 462 6.76 2.26 21.27
C ARG A 462 5.70 3.31 20.93
N PRO A 463 5.22 4.06 21.93
CA PRO A 463 4.49 5.29 21.66
C PRO A 463 5.33 6.17 20.72
N SER A 464 4.73 6.68 19.65
CA SER A 464 5.41 7.67 18.80
C SER A 464 5.74 8.91 19.63
N ASP A 465 6.89 9.52 19.35
CA ASP A 465 7.08 10.92 19.71
C ASP A 465 5.94 11.70 19.02
N GLY A 466 5.12 12.42 19.80
CA GLY A 466 3.91 13.07 19.29
C GLY A 466 4.21 13.96 18.07
N ALA A 467 3.29 13.97 17.10
CA ALA A 467 3.44 14.80 15.90
C ALA A 467 3.57 16.29 16.28
N ASP A 468 4.33 17.05 15.49
CA ASP A 468 4.40 18.50 15.60
C ASP A 468 2.99 19.08 15.39
N PRO A 469 2.36 19.69 16.42
CA PRO A 469 0.97 20.15 16.33
C PRO A 469 0.79 21.34 15.38
N THR A 470 1.90 21.87 14.83
CA THR A 470 1.88 22.95 13.84
C THR A 470 1.81 22.43 12.40
N ARG A 471 2.00 21.12 12.17
CA ARG A 471 2.00 20.50 10.84
C ARG A 471 1.12 19.26 10.80
N PHE A 472 0.43 19.08 9.68
CA PHE A 472 -0.30 17.86 9.43
C PHE A 472 0.65 16.66 9.30
N ALA A 473 0.29 15.55 9.95
CA ALA A 473 0.84 14.24 9.73
C ALA A 473 -0.32 13.23 9.70
N ASN A 474 -0.23 12.24 8.82
CA ASN A 474 -1.23 11.17 8.75
C ASN A 474 -1.24 10.36 10.06
N CYS A 475 -2.42 10.00 10.53
CA CYS A 475 -2.67 9.08 11.62
C CYS A 475 -2.11 7.70 11.26
N ALA A 476 -1.39 7.07 12.21
CA ALA A 476 -0.89 5.72 12.02
C ALA A 476 -2.05 4.72 12.07
N ASN A 477 -1.99 3.70 11.21
CA ASN A 477 -2.91 2.56 11.30
C ASN A 477 -2.61 1.74 12.57
N SER A 478 -3.58 0.97 13.03
CA SER A 478 -3.36 0.01 14.11
C SER A 478 -2.40 -1.07 13.66
N ASP A 479 -1.42 -1.40 14.49
CA ASP A 479 -0.50 -2.51 14.22
C ASP A 479 -1.04 -3.83 14.78
N PRO A 480 -1.55 -4.77 13.95
CA PRO A 480 -2.12 -6.02 14.43
C PRO A 480 -1.08 -6.95 15.06
N THR A 481 0.22 -6.67 14.94
CA THR A 481 1.26 -7.43 15.65
C THR A 481 1.32 -7.08 17.14
N ASP A 482 0.77 -5.94 17.56
CA ASP A 482 0.66 -5.56 18.97
C ASP A 482 -0.46 -6.36 19.66
N PRO A 483 -0.16 -7.13 20.72
CA PRO A 483 -1.18 -7.83 21.50
C PRO A 483 -2.26 -6.90 22.06
N GLN A 484 -1.91 -5.68 22.46
CA GLN A 484 -2.86 -4.74 23.06
C GLN A 484 -3.94 -4.32 22.05
N VAL A 485 -3.54 -4.03 20.81
CA VAL A 485 -4.45 -3.69 19.71
C VAL A 485 -5.44 -4.84 19.46
N ARG A 486 -4.92 -6.08 19.38
CA ARG A 486 -5.76 -7.28 19.16
C ARG A 486 -6.76 -7.48 20.30
N GLU A 487 -6.29 -7.41 21.54
CA GLU A 487 -7.14 -7.60 22.72
C GLU A 487 -8.23 -6.54 22.83
N GLN A 488 -7.90 -5.28 22.58
CA GLN A 488 -8.86 -4.18 22.57
C GLN A 488 -9.92 -4.36 21.49
N PHE A 489 -9.52 -4.72 20.27
CA PHE A 489 -10.46 -4.94 19.16
C PHE A 489 -11.36 -6.16 19.39
N VAL A 490 -10.80 -7.30 19.83
CA VAL A 490 -11.59 -8.51 20.14
C VAL A 490 -12.59 -8.24 21.26
N ARG A 491 -12.17 -7.49 22.29
CA ARG A 491 -13.07 -7.07 23.37
C ARG A 491 -14.20 -6.19 22.84
N ALA A 492 -13.88 -5.18 22.04
CA ALA A 492 -14.87 -4.28 21.45
C ALA A 492 -15.86 -5.04 20.55
N LEU A 493 -15.37 -5.96 19.70
CA LEU A 493 -16.22 -6.83 18.88
C LEU A 493 -17.19 -7.64 19.73
N LYS A 494 -16.72 -8.23 20.83
CA LYS A 494 -17.57 -8.99 21.74
C LYS A 494 -18.63 -8.11 22.39
N GLU A 495 -18.23 -6.94 22.90
CA GLU A 495 -19.15 -5.97 23.53
C GLU A 495 -20.23 -5.56 22.53
N VAL A 496 -19.86 -5.01 21.37
CA VAL A 496 -20.78 -4.53 20.33
C VAL A 496 -21.68 -5.64 19.81
N ARG A 497 -21.20 -6.87 19.62
CA ARG A 497 -22.04 -8.00 19.18
C ARG A 497 -23.10 -8.41 20.21
N THR A 498 -22.81 -8.24 21.48
CA THR A 498 -23.75 -8.54 22.58
C THR A 498 -24.65 -7.36 22.94
N GLU A 499 -24.43 -6.18 22.36
CA GLU A 499 -25.33 -5.04 22.54
C GLU A 499 -26.73 -5.41 22.05
N VAL A 500 -27.71 -5.17 22.94
CA VAL A 500 -29.13 -5.33 22.66
C VAL A 500 -29.58 -4.15 21.80
N ALA A 501 -30.52 -4.39 20.89
CA ALA A 501 -31.04 -3.37 19.98
C ALA A 501 -31.31 -2.04 20.68
N SER A 502 -30.46 -1.06 20.37
CA SER A 502 -30.58 0.31 20.85
C SER A 502 -31.48 1.10 19.93
N GLN A 503 -32.09 2.15 20.48
CA GLN A 503 -32.83 3.12 19.69
C GLN A 503 -31.95 4.35 19.48
N ILE A 504 -31.56 4.61 18.24
CA ILE A 504 -30.76 5.78 17.87
C ILE A 504 -31.71 6.98 17.63
N PRO A 505 -31.54 8.10 18.36
CA PRO A 505 -32.42 9.25 18.25
C PRO A 505 -32.08 10.14 17.03
N LEU A 506 -32.97 11.08 16.72
CA LEU A 506 -32.58 12.31 16.01
C LEU A 506 -31.91 13.26 17.01
N VAL A 507 -31.00 14.13 16.57
CA VAL A 507 -30.47 15.21 17.41
C VAL A 507 -30.67 16.55 16.73
N ILE A 508 -31.57 17.35 17.31
CA ILE A 508 -32.02 18.65 16.78
C ILE A 508 -31.98 19.66 17.93
N GLY A 509 -31.29 20.78 17.73
CA GLY A 509 -31.23 21.85 18.74
C GLY A 509 -30.67 21.41 20.09
N GLY A 510 -29.74 20.46 20.12
CA GLY A 510 -29.17 19.93 21.38
C GLY A 510 -30.01 18.85 22.06
N HIS A 511 -31.19 18.51 21.54
CA HIS A 511 -32.09 17.53 22.13
C HIS A 511 -32.10 16.22 21.35
N GLU A 512 -32.00 15.11 22.07
CA GLU A 512 -32.24 13.76 21.53
C GLU A 512 -33.74 13.51 21.44
N ILE A 513 -34.22 13.22 20.23
CA ILE A 513 -35.64 13.01 19.93
C ILE A 513 -35.83 11.56 19.50
N ILE A 514 -36.46 10.78 20.38
CA ILE A 514 -36.91 9.44 20.09
C ILE A 514 -38.25 9.52 19.35
N THR A 515 -38.25 9.17 18.07
CA THR A 515 -39.45 9.24 17.21
C THR A 515 -40.31 7.98 17.35
N VAL A 516 -41.60 8.13 17.05
CA VAL A 516 -42.53 6.99 16.91
C VAL A 516 -42.20 6.19 15.65
N ASP A 517 -41.97 6.90 14.54
CA ASP A 517 -41.56 6.30 13.28
C ASP A 517 -40.07 5.97 13.35
N THR A 518 -39.75 4.69 13.18
CA THR A 518 -38.37 4.19 13.23
C THR A 518 -38.13 3.16 12.14
N GLU A 519 -36.89 3.11 11.66
CA GLU A 519 -36.42 2.13 10.69
C GLU A 519 -35.43 1.17 11.35
N ALA A 520 -35.28 -0.01 10.73
CA ALA A 520 -34.37 -1.06 11.21
C ALA A 520 -32.96 -0.88 10.62
N GLY A 521 -31.96 -0.82 11.49
CA GLY A 521 -30.56 -1.01 11.12
C GLY A 521 -30.21 -2.48 11.08
N ARG A 522 -29.50 -2.92 10.04
CA ARG A 522 -29.31 -4.34 9.72
C ARG A 522 -27.84 -4.72 9.74
N ASP A 523 -27.57 -5.94 10.19
CA ASP A 523 -26.23 -6.50 10.26
C ASP A 523 -25.97 -7.33 8.99
N PRO A 524 -25.17 -6.86 8.02
CA PRO A 524 -24.93 -7.58 6.78
C PRO A 524 -24.14 -8.88 6.99
N SER A 525 -23.38 -8.98 8.09
CA SER A 525 -22.64 -10.18 8.45
C SER A 525 -23.56 -11.27 9.04
N CYS A 526 -24.77 -10.90 9.46
CA CYS A 526 -25.86 -11.78 9.89
C CYS A 526 -27.00 -11.77 8.86
N ASP A 527 -26.68 -11.67 7.56
CA ASP A 527 -27.63 -11.71 6.44
C ASP A 527 -28.78 -10.70 6.56
N GLY A 528 -28.49 -9.52 7.11
CA GLY A 528 -29.42 -8.41 7.21
C GLY A 528 -30.40 -8.49 8.38
N GLN A 529 -30.07 -9.26 9.42
CA GLN A 529 -30.83 -9.26 10.68
C GLN A 529 -30.84 -7.88 11.32
N GLU A 530 -32.00 -7.46 11.83
CA GLU A 530 -32.14 -6.20 12.57
C GLU A 530 -31.33 -6.26 13.86
N TRP A 531 -30.52 -5.23 14.13
CA TRP A 531 -29.75 -5.14 15.37
C TRP A 531 -29.85 -3.81 16.12
N TYR A 532 -30.41 -2.76 15.50
CA TYR A 532 -30.85 -1.54 16.17
C TYR A 532 -32.02 -0.93 15.40
N ARG A 533 -32.67 0.07 15.99
CA ARG A 533 -33.63 0.92 15.28
C ARG A 533 -33.22 2.37 15.39
N TYR A 534 -33.47 3.16 14.36
CA TYR A 534 -33.19 4.59 14.39
C TYR A 534 -34.43 5.41 14.09
N GLY A 535 -34.54 6.56 14.73
CA GLY A 535 -35.58 7.52 14.45
C GLY A 535 -35.41 8.17 13.09
N VAL A 536 -36.52 8.44 12.40
CA VAL A 536 -36.51 9.15 11.11
C VAL A 536 -37.26 10.47 11.21
N ALA A 537 -36.68 11.50 10.62
CA ALA A 537 -37.23 12.86 10.68
C ALA A 537 -38.46 13.02 9.78
N ASP A 538 -39.51 13.63 10.33
CA ASP A 538 -40.61 14.17 9.56
C ASP A 538 -40.32 15.59 9.04
N ARG A 539 -41.23 16.15 8.24
CA ARG A 539 -41.06 17.50 7.68
C ARG A 539 -40.90 18.59 8.73
N SER A 540 -41.64 18.52 9.84
CA SER A 540 -41.58 19.54 10.89
C SER A 540 -40.25 19.52 11.63
N GLN A 541 -39.69 18.32 11.84
CA GLN A 541 -38.38 18.11 12.43
C GLN A 541 -37.26 18.56 11.49
N ILE A 542 -37.40 18.31 10.19
CA ILE A 542 -36.47 18.84 9.17
C ILE A 542 -36.44 20.37 9.19
N ASP A 543 -37.62 21.01 9.17
CA ASP A 543 -37.72 22.48 9.19
C ASP A 543 -37.08 23.07 10.46
N GLU A 544 -37.32 22.43 11.61
CA GLU A 544 -36.72 22.84 12.88
C GLU A 544 -35.20 22.67 12.87
N ALA A 545 -34.69 21.54 12.38
CA ALA A 545 -33.25 21.31 12.27
C ALA A 545 -32.57 22.37 11.41
N LEU A 546 -33.13 22.68 10.25
CA LEU A 546 -32.56 23.70 9.37
C LEU A 546 -32.63 25.10 9.99
N ARG A 547 -33.72 25.43 10.70
CA ARG A 547 -33.86 26.68 11.45
C ARG A 547 -32.80 26.80 12.54
N VAL A 548 -32.55 25.74 13.30
CA VAL A 548 -31.52 25.68 14.34
C VAL A 548 -30.12 25.85 13.72
N ALA A 549 -29.80 25.10 12.66
CA ALA A 549 -28.51 25.21 11.98
C ALA A 549 -28.27 26.65 11.50
N ARG A 550 -29.27 27.25 10.85
CA ARG A 550 -29.22 28.64 10.41
C ARG A 550 -28.95 29.61 11.56
N ALA A 551 -29.60 29.43 12.70
CA ALA A 551 -29.41 30.28 13.87
C ALA A 551 -28.01 30.12 14.48
N ALA A 552 -27.50 28.87 14.55
CA ALA A 552 -26.18 28.56 15.12
C ALA A 552 -25.01 29.09 14.27
N LEU A 553 -25.23 29.33 12.96
CA LEU A 553 -24.22 29.83 12.03
C LEU A 553 -23.55 31.12 12.52
N VAL A 554 -24.31 32.04 13.13
CA VAL A 554 -23.78 33.32 13.61
C VAL A 554 -22.68 33.10 14.67
N GLY A 555 -22.91 32.18 15.61
CA GLY A 555 -21.91 31.87 16.65
C GLY A 555 -20.72 31.11 16.09
N TRP A 556 -20.97 30.09 15.26
CA TRP A 556 -19.90 29.23 14.73
C TRP A 556 -18.98 29.97 13.75
N SER A 557 -19.55 30.77 12.86
CA SER A 557 -18.78 31.54 11.88
C SER A 557 -17.98 32.68 12.51
N ALA A 558 -18.40 33.17 13.69
CA ALA A 558 -17.68 34.20 14.44
C ALA A 558 -16.41 33.70 15.13
N LEU A 559 -16.25 32.37 15.30
CA LEU A 559 -14.99 31.79 15.76
C LEU A 559 -13.86 32.15 14.80
N SER A 560 -12.67 32.39 15.33
CA SER A 560 -11.48 32.54 14.49
C SER A 560 -11.11 31.21 13.83
N ASN A 561 -10.32 31.27 12.75
CA ASN A 561 -9.77 30.08 12.09
C ASN A 561 -9.00 29.21 13.09
N GLU A 562 -8.25 29.83 14.00
CA GLU A 562 -7.50 29.12 15.04
C GLU A 562 -8.40 28.42 16.06
N GLN A 563 -9.51 29.05 16.47
CA GLN A 563 -10.46 28.42 17.38
C GLN A 563 -11.12 27.20 16.74
N ARG A 564 -11.54 27.29 15.47
CA ARG A 564 -12.08 26.12 14.75
C ARG A 564 -11.03 25.03 14.56
N ARG A 565 -9.78 25.41 14.26
CA ARG A 565 -8.65 24.47 14.16
C ARG A 565 -8.49 23.64 15.44
N LEU A 566 -8.49 24.29 16.60
CA LEU A 566 -8.34 23.60 17.90
C LEU A 566 -9.50 22.63 18.18
N VAL A 567 -10.74 22.99 17.84
CA VAL A 567 -11.90 22.08 17.96
C VAL A 567 -11.70 20.86 17.06
N MET A 568 -11.35 21.04 15.79
CA MET A 568 -11.14 19.92 14.86
C MET A 568 -10.00 18.99 15.29
N LEU A 569 -8.91 19.53 15.85
CA LEU A 569 -7.83 18.71 16.41
C LEU A 569 -8.30 17.92 17.65
N THR A 570 -9.10 18.53 18.51
CA THR A 570 -9.68 17.84 19.69
C THR A 570 -10.62 16.72 19.25
N CYS A 571 -11.46 16.95 18.23
CA CYS A 571 -12.28 15.90 17.62
C CYS A 571 -11.44 14.73 17.11
N ALA A 572 -10.32 15.03 16.43
CA ALA A 572 -9.43 13.99 15.92
C ALA A 572 -8.84 13.10 17.03
N ASP A 573 -8.50 13.69 18.18
CA ASP A 573 -7.99 12.94 19.33
C ASP A 573 -9.07 12.04 19.95
N VAL A 574 -10.31 12.53 20.10
CA VAL A 574 -11.45 11.72 20.58
C VAL A 574 -11.75 10.56 19.63
N MET A 575 -11.71 10.81 18.31
CA MET A 575 -11.90 9.77 17.29
C MET A 575 -10.83 8.66 17.40
N GLU A 576 -9.57 9.03 17.69
CA GLU A 576 -8.47 8.07 17.88
C GLU A 576 -8.64 7.26 19.17
N ASP A 577 -9.06 7.90 20.27
CA ASP A 577 -9.35 7.24 21.55
C ASP A 577 -10.47 6.19 21.45
N HIS A 578 -11.44 6.39 20.54
CA HIS A 578 -12.58 5.49 20.33
C HIS A 578 -12.35 4.42 19.25
N ARG A 579 -11.18 4.38 18.61
CA ARG A 579 -10.87 3.53 17.45
C ARG A 579 -11.36 2.10 17.57
N ALA A 580 -11.02 1.38 18.64
CA ALA A 580 -11.40 -0.03 18.79
C ALA A 580 -12.92 -0.25 18.81
N ARG A 581 -13.68 0.65 19.44
CA ARG A 581 -15.15 0.60 19.46
C ARG A 581 -15.71 0.91 18.08
N THR A 582 -15.22 1.98 17.44
CA THR A 582 -15.62 2.36 16.07
C THR A 582 -15.45 1.18 15.10
N LEU A 583 -14.31 0.49 15.14
CA LEU A 583 -14.06 -0.68 14.30
C LEU A 583 -15.07 -1.81 14.53
N ALA A 584 -15.41 -2.08 15.79
CA ALA A 584 -16.39 -3.10 16.14
C ALA A 584 -17.80 -2.75 15.65
N VAL A 585 -18.19 -1.46 15.73
CA VAL A 585 -19.46 -0.97 15.17
C VAL A 585 -19.45 -1.10 13.64
N MET A 586 -18.39 -0.66 12.96
CA MET A 586 -18.27 -0.77 11.51
C MET A 586 -18.32 -2.22 11.01
N ALA A 587 -17.72 -3.15 11.74
CA ALA A 587 -17.76 -4.58 11.41
C ALA A 587 -19.19 -5.14 11.46
N ARG A 588 -20.02 -4.65 12.38
CA ARG A 588 -21.41 -5.09 12.56
C ARG A 588 -22.42 -4.33 11.69
N ASP A 589 -22.26 -3.02 11.56
CA ASP A 589 -23.19 -2.12 10.86
C ASP A 589 -22.97 -2.16 9.34
N ALA A 590 -21.71 -2.20 8.91
CA ALA A 590 -21.34 -2.08 7.50
C ALA A 590 -20.58 -3.30 6.95
N GLY A 591 -20.36 -4.34 7.76
CA GLY A 591 -19.65 -5.54 7.31
C GLY A 591 -18.17 -5.29 7.00
N LYS A 592 -17.52 -4.30 7.63
CA LYS A 592 -16.11 -4.00 7.42
C LYS A 592 -15.20 -4.97 8.16
N THR A 593 -14.25 -5.59 7.47
CA THR A 593 -13.18 -6.36 8.12
C THR A 593 -12.19 -5.41 8.80
N PHE A 594 -11.33 -5.92 9.69
CA PHE A 594 -10.31 -5.10 10.35
C PHE A 594 -9.41 -4.33 9.35
N GLU A 595 -8.93 -5.03 8.32
CA GLU A 595 -8.04 -4.47 7.28
C GLU A 595 -8.71 -3.36 6.44
N GLU A 596 -10.05 -3.30 6.43
CA GLU A 596 -10.82 -2.27 5.74
C GLU A 596 -11.27 -1.15 6.66
N GLY A 597 -11.65 -1.48 7.90
CA GLY A 597 -12.14 -0.53 8.88
C GLY A 597 -11.03 0.32 9.50
N ASP A 598 -9.86 -0.26 9.80
CA ASP A 598 -8.79 0.46 10.48
C ASP A 598 -8.20 1.60 9.67
N PRO A 599 -7.87 1.42 8.37
CA PRO A 599 -7.48 2.53 7.51
C PRO A 599 -8.57 3.58 7.36
N GLU A 600 -9.85 3.19 7.38
CA GLU A 600 -10.97 4.13 7.31
C GLU A 600 -11.11 4.99 8.58
N VAL A 601 -10.88 4.43 9.77
CA VAL A 601 -10.81 5.25 10.99
C VAL A 601 -9.66 6.25 10.91
N SER A 602 -8.48 5.80 10.46
CA SER A 602 -7.33 6.69 10.24
C SER A 602 -7.64 7.79 9.21
N GLU A 603 -8.35 7.48 8.13
CA GLU A 603 -8.78 8.46 7.12
C GLU A 603 -9.75 9.49 7.71
N GLY A 604 -10.70 9.07 8.56
CA GLY A 604 -11.60 9.97 9.28
C GLY A 604 -10.85 10.95 10.21
N VAL A 605 -9.89 10.43 10.99
CA VAL A 605 -9.01 11.23 11.86
C VAL A 605 -8.18 12.21 11.02
N ASP A 606 -7.66 11.74 9.88
CA ASP A 606 -6.88 12.55 8.95
C ASP A 606 -7.69 13.69 8.35
N PHE A 607 -8.97 13.49 8.00
CA PHE A 607 -9.81 14.59 7.53
C PHE A 607 -9.97 15.67 8.59
N ALA A 608 -10.22 15.30 9.85
CA ALA A 608 -10.33 16.26 10.94
C ALA A 608 -9.01 17.06 11.11
N ARG A 609 -7.86 16.38 11.15
CA ARG A 609 -6.53 17.02 11.27
C ARG A 609 -6.19 17.87 10.04
N TYR A 610 -6.32 17.33 8.83
CA TYR A 610 -5.92 17.99 7.59
C TYR A 610 -6.76 19.23 7.32
N TYR A 611 -8.08 19.18 7.52
CA TYR A 611 -8.93 20.35 7.33
C TYR A 611 -8.75 21.40 8.42
N ALA A 612 -8.36 21.02 9.64
CA ALA A 612 -7.90 21.97 10.64
C ALA A 612 -6.67 22.75 10.14
N HIS A 613 -5.73 22.07 9.49
CA HIS A 613 -4.50 22.67 8.96
C HIS A 613 -4.68 23.42 7.64
N SER A 614 -5.63 23.07 6.77
CA SER A 614 -5.81 23.76 5.48
C SER A 614 -6.71 25.00 5.56
N ALA A 615 -7.49 25.17 6.64
CA ALA A 615 -8.41 26.27 6.85
C ALA A 615 -7.77 27.56 7.44
N ILE A 616 -6.67 28.06 6.85
CA ILE A 616 -5.82 29.08 7.50
C ILE A 616 -6.15 30.54 7.12
N ASP A 617 -6.44 30.85 5.85
CA ASP A 617 -6.71 32.23 5.37
C ASP A 617 -8.06 32.31 4.64
N PHE A 618 -9.06 32.83 5.35
CA PHE A 618 -10.39 33.10 4.82
C PHE A 618 -10.68 34.60 4.66
N SER A 619 -9.64 35.45 4.63
CA SER A 619 -9.83 36.86 4.32
C SER A 619 -10.59 37.04 2.99
N ALA A 620 -11.55 37.97 2.95
CA ALA A 620 -12.43 38.21 1.79
C ALA A 620 -13.35 37.04 1.37
N SER A 621 -13.83 36.26 2.34
CA SER A 621 -14.84 35.21 2.12
C SER A 621 -15.82 35.08 3.29
N SER A 622 -16.98 34.50 3.03
CA SER A 622 -17.98 34.07 4.02
C SER A 622 -18.23 32.56 3.93
N PRO A 623 -18.68 31.89 5.02
CA PRO A 623 -19.22 30.54 4.90
C PRO A 623 -20.43 30.54 3.96
N LEU A 624 -20.70 29.41 3.30
CA LEU A 624 -21.91 29.24 2.48
C LEU A 624 -23.17 29.27 3.35
N GLY A 625 -23.11 28.61 4.51
CA GLY A 625 -24.20 28.61 5.46
C GLY A 625 -24.54 27.24 6.06
N VAL A 626 -25.73 26.68 5.75
CA VAL A 626 -26.11 25.32 6.16
C VAL A 626 -25.71 24.34 5.08
N VAL A 627 -24.81 23.42 5.42
CA VAL A 627 -24.37 22.35 4.53
C VAL A 627 -25.07 21.05 4.93
N LEU A 628 -25.78 20.46 3.98
CA LEU A 628 -26.33 19.11 4.13
C LEU A 628 -25.29 18.09 3.66
N VAL A 629 -24.90 17.18 4.56
CA VAL A 629 -23.98 16.08 4.23
C VAL A 629 -24.81 14.82 4.02
N VAL A 630 -24.68 14.22 2.83
CA VAL A 630 -25.36 12.98 2.40
C VAL A 630 -24.29 11.96 1.96
N PRO A 631 -23.71 11.21 2.91
CA PRO A 631 -22.63 10.26 2.65
C PRO A 631 -23.17 8.87 2.27
N PRO A 632 -22.32 7.97 1.75
CA PRO A 632 -22.68 6.60 1.41
C PRO A 632 -22.48 5.67 2.61
N TRP A 633 -22.92 4.42 2.45
CA TRP A 633 -22.74 3.34 3.44
C TRP A 633 -21.39 2.62 3.33
N ASN A 634 -20.67 2.76 2.22
CA ASN A 634 -19.49 1.93 1.94
C ASN A 634 -18.20 2.45 2.57
N PHE A 635 -18.15 3.73 2.95
CA PHE A 635 -17.17 4.31 3.89
C PHE A 635 -17.95 5.16 4.91
N PRO A 636 -18.69 4.48 5.81
CA PRO A 636 -19.68 5.11 6.68
C PRO A 636 -19.08 5.89 7.85
N TYR A 637 -17.75 5.91 7.97
CA TYR A 637 -17.04 6.71 8.96
C TYR A 637 -16.19 7.80 8.29
N ALA A 638 -15.28 7.43 7.38
CA ALA A 638 -14.34 8.40 6.80
C ALA A 638 -15.01 9.44 5.91
N ILE A 639 -15.88 9.04 4.98
CA ILE A 639 -16.53 9.99 4.05
C ILE A 639 -17.51 10.90 4.81
N VAL A 640 -18.15 10.36 5.86
CA VAL A 640 -18.99 11.16 6.78
C VAL A 640 -18.12 12.20 7.48
N ALA A 641 -17.00 11.80 8.07
CA ALA A 641 -16.06 12.71 8.72
C ALA A 641 -15.50 13.75 7.74
N GLY A 642 -15.14 13.34 6.52
CA GLY A 642 -14.63 14.22 5.47
C GLY A 642 -15.61 15.35 5.13
N GLY A 643 -16.86 15.03 4.83
CA GLY A 643 -17.89 16.02 4.52
C GLY A 643 -18.22 16.93 5.70
N VAL A 644 -18.40 16.36 6.90
CA VAL A 644 -18.73 17.10 8.12
C VAL A 644 -17.58 18.01 8.53
N CYS A 645 -16.37 17.48 8.69
CA CYS A 645 -15.20 18.25 9.14
C CYS A 645 -14.82 19.34 8.13
N ALA A 646 -14.92 19.08 6.81
CA ALA A 646 -14.66 20.11 5.81
C ALA A 646 -15.64 21.29 5.92
N ALA A 647 -16.94 21.01 6.09
CA ALA A 647 -17.97 22.04 6.23
C ALA A 647 -17.79 22.84 7.54
N LEU A 648 -17.53 22.16 8.65
CA LEU A 648 -17.28 22.78 9.95
C LEU A 648 -16.02 23.65 9.92
N ALA A 649 -14.90 23.15 9.37
CA ALA A 649 -13.66 23.90 9.23
C ALA A 649 -13.85 25.16 8.36
N ALA A 650 -14.62 25.04 7.27
CA ALA A 650 -15.04 26.16 6.44
C ALA A 650 -15.99 27.15 7.13
N GLY A 651 -16.40 26.92 8.39
CA GLY A 651 -17.24 27.83 9.18
C GLY A 651 -18.75 27.70 8.92
N ASN A 652 -19.18 26.61 8.28
CA ASN A 652 -20.59 26.29 8.04
C ASN A 652 -21.18 25.50 9.22
N THR A 653 -22.51 25.50 9.33
CA THR A 653 -23.25 24.55 10.18
C THR A 653 -23.67 23.34 9.35
N VAL A 654 -23.83 22.18 9.98
CA VAL A 654 -24.03 20.92 9.30
C VAL A 654 -25.33 20.23 9.75
N VAL A 655 -26.08 19.74 8.76
CA VAL A 655 -27.11 18.73 8.97
C VAL A 655 -26.61 17.44 8.31
N LEU A 656 -26.46 16.37 9.10
CA LEU A 656 -26.04 15.07 8.60
C LEU A 656 -27.27 14.19 8.38
N LYS A 657 -27.47 13.76 7.12
CA LYS A 657 -28.38 12.67 6.75
C LYS A 657 -27.52 11.44 6.41
N PRO A 658 -27.31 10.49 7.34
CA PRO A 658 -26.52 9.29 7.06
C PRO A 658 -27.22 8.34 6.07
N ALA A 659 -26.45 7.44 5.47
CA ALA A 659 -27.01 6.33 4.69
C ALA A 659 -27.79 5.37 5.60
N PRO A 660 -28.96 4.87 5.17
CA PRO A 660 -29.84 4.06 6.00
C PRO A 660 -29.22 2.70 6.40
N GLU A 661 -28.23 2.21 5.67
CA GLU A 661 -27.53 0.96 5.98
C GLU A 661 -26.49 1.09 7.09
N ALA A 662 -26.01 2.29 7.42
CA ALA A 662 -24.85 2.47 8.31
C ALA A 662 -25.04 3.61 9.34
N VAL A 663 -26.27 3.73 9.88
CA VAL A 663 -26.65 4.81 10.80
C VAL A 663 -25.94 4.69 12.15
N ALA A 664 -25.65 3.48 12.64
CA ALA A 664 -24.96 3.29 13.92
C ALA A 664 -23.50 3.75 13.86
N THR A 665 -22.83 3.55 12.72
CA THR A 665 -21.47 4.06 12.51
C THR A 665 -21.46 5.59 12.46
N ALA A 666 -22.40 6.19 11.73
CA ALA A 666 -22.52 7.65 11.68
C ALA A 666 -22.89 8.24 13.06
N TRP A 667 -23.70 7.53 13.85
CA TRP A 667 -24.04 7.89 15.22
C TRP A 667 -22.82 7.87 16.15
N GLU A 668 -21.95 6.88 16.02
CA GLU A 668 -20.67 6.82 16.76
C GLU A 668 -19.79 8.03 16.43
N LEU A 669 -19.65 8.39 15.14
CA LEU A 669 -18.87 9.56 14.71
C LEU A 669 -19.43 10.88 15.27
N VAL A 670 -20.73 11.16 15.15
CA VAL A 670 -21.27 12.47 15.59
C VAL A 670 -21.13 12.66 17.09
N GLN A 671 -21.24 11.60 17.89
CA GLN A 671 -20.99 11.66 19.33
C GLN A 671 -19.53 12.07 19.61
N GLN A 672 -18.57 11.47 18.92
CA GLN A 672 -17.15 11.82 19.05
C GLN A 672 -16.87 13.27 18.65
N LEU A 673 -17.51 13.77 17.59
CA LEU A 673 -17.38 15.17 17.19
C LEU A 673 -18.01 16.13 18.22
N TRP A 674 -19.11 15.76 18.87
CA TRP A 674 -19.69 16.54 19.95
C TRP A 674 -18.82 16.55 21.20
N ASP A 675 -18.27 15.40 21.58
CA ASP A 675 -17.33 15.27 22.69
C ASP A 675 -16.02 16.04 22.43
N GLY A 676 -15.62 16.14 21.16
CA GLY A 676 -14.51 16.98 20.69
C GLY A 676 -14.76 18.50 20.69
N GLY A 677 -15.99 18.93 21.02
CA GLY A 677 -16.33 20.34 21.24
C GLY A 677 -17.17 21.00 20.13
N VAL A 678 -17.61 20.26 19.10
CA VAL A 678 -18.64 20.76 18.18
C VAL A 678 -19.97 20.78 18.90
N THR A 679 -20.70 21.90 18.93
CA THR A 679 -21.98 21.93 19.63
C THR A 679 -23.07 21.21 18.82
N ARG A 680 -24.06 20.63 19.53
CA ARG A 680 -25.17 19.87 18.92
C ARG A 680 -26.11 20.75 18.08
N GLU A 681 -26.05 22.07 18.21
CA GLU A 681 -26.77 23.02 17.34
C GLU A 681 -26.01 23.31 16.04
N VAL A 682 -24.68 23.17 16.06
CA VAL A 682 -23.81 23.36 14.89
C VAL A 682 -23.77 22.10 14.02
N LEU A 683 -23.76 20.92 14.63
CA LEU A 683 -23.83 19.62 13.96
C LEU A 683 -25.08 18.86 14.44
N GLN A 684 -26.04 18.70 13.53
CA GLN A 684 -27.29 17.99 13.80
C GLN A 684 -27.34 16.65 13.09
N PHE A 685 -27.92 15.65 13.77
CA PHE A 685 -28.04 14.28 13.27
C PHE A 685 -29.49 14.00 12.89
N VAL A 686 -29.77 13.94 11.59
CA VAL A 686 -31.13 13.92 11.04
C VAL A 686 -31.29 12.78 10.02
N PRO A 687 -31.23 11.50 10.46
CA PRO A 687 -31.67 10.37 9.63
C PRO A 687 -33.05 10.65 9.04
N THR A 688 -33.17 10.49 7.73
CA THR A 688 -34.36 10.85 6.96
C THR A 688 -34.58 9.83 5.85
N ARG A 689 -35.83 9.40 5.64
CA ARG A 689 -36.20 8.46 4.57
C ARG A 689 -35.89 9.01 3.18
N ASP A 690 -35.69 8.12 2.22
CA ASP A 690 -35.55 8.43 0.80
C ASP A 690 -36.92 8.56 0.12
N ASP A 691 -37.77 9.42 0.68
CA ASP A 691 -39.13 9.69 0.23
C ASP A 691 -39.39 11.20 0.09
N GLU A 692 -40.65 11.63 0.18
CA GLU A 692 -41.04 13.04 0.14
C GLU A 692 -40.45 13.88 1.31
N CYS A 693 -40.02 13.28 2.41
CA CYS A 693 -39.27 13.97 3.47
C CYS A 693 -37.80 14.14 3.07
N GLY A 694 -37.17 13.11 2.50
CA GLY A 694 -35.81 13.22 1.96
C GLY A 694 -35.71 14.26 0.84
N LYS A 695 -36.68 14.28 -0.07
CA LYS A 695 -36.80 15.32 -1.09
C LYS A 695 -37.02 16.70 -0.50
N HIS A 696 -37.89 16.83 0.51
CA HIS A 696 -38.12 18.09 1.22
C HIS A 696 -36.82 18.62 1.86
N LEU A 697 -36.04 17.77 2.52
CA LEU A 697 -34.75 18.14 3.12
C LEU A 697 -33.75 18.67 2.06
N VAL A 698 -33.55 17.95 0.97
CA VAL A 698 -32.59 18.35 -0.09
C VAL A 698 -33.03 19.63 -0.80
N THR A 699 -34.34 19.80 -1.02
CA THR A 699 -34.89 20.95 -1.76
C THR A 699 -35.17 22.16 -0.87
N HIS A 700 -34.98 22.04 0.45
CA HIS A 700 -35.30 23.12 1.38
C HIS A 700 -34.44 24.36 1.11
N ARG A 701 -35.08 25.54 1.14
CA ARG A 701 -34.45 26.83 0.80
C ARG A 701 -33.28 27.21 1.72
N ASP A 702 -33.33 26.76 2.97
CA ASP A 702 -32.31 27.06 3.99
C ASP A 702 -31.09 26.13 3.89
N VAL A 703 -31.08 25.17 2.95
CA VAL A 703 -29.87 24.40 2.59
C VAL A 703 -29.10 25.19 1.53
N ASP A 704 -27.88 25.61 1.87
CA ASP A 704 -27.02 26.44 1.00
C ASP A 704 -26.09 25.60 0.12
N ALA A 705 -25.73 24.39 0.58
CA ALA A 705 -24.90 23.44 -0.15
C ALA A 705 -25.21 21.98 0.25
N VAL A 706 -24.95 21.06 -0.68
CA VAL A 706 -25.02 19.62 -0.43
C VAL A 706 -23.67 19.00 -0.75
N VAL A 707 -23.09 18.31 0.23
CA VAL A 707 -21.96 17.40 0.01
C VAL A 707 -22.54 16.00 -0.13
N LEU A 708 -22.50 15.47 -1.35
CA LEU A 708 -22.99 14.14 -1.69
C LEU A 708 -21.80 13.23 -1.97
N THR A 709 -21.88 11.99 -1.51
CA THR A 709 -21.05 10.93 -2.10
C THR A 709 -21.93 9.71 -2.35
N GLY A 710 -22.01 9.29 -3.61
CA GLY A 710 -23.00 8.30 -4.04
C GLY A 710 -23.03 8.09 -5.57
N SER A 711 -24.20 7.78 -6.12
CA SER A 711 -24.33 7.54 -7.57
C SER A 711 -24.47 8.85 -8.36
N PHE A 712 -24.03 8.82 -9.62
CA PHE A 712 -24.28 9.90 -10.57
C PHE A 712 -25.78 10.19 -10.74
N ASP A 713 -26.61 9.14 -10.72
CA ASP A 713 -28.06 9.27 -10.83
C ASP A 713 -28.67 10.02 -9.65
N THR A 714 -28.13 9.86 -8.44
CA THR A 714 -28.57 10.63 -7.26
C THR A 714 -28.18 12.10 -7.39
N ALA A 715 -26.96 12.39 -7.88
CA ALA A 715 -26.54 13.76 -8.15
C ALA A 715 -27.45 14.44 -9.19
N ALA A 716 -27.79 13.72 -10.27
CA ALA A 716 -28.70 14.22 -11.30
C ALA A 716 -30.14 14.38 -10.80
N LEU A 717 -30.60 13.51 -9.88
CA LEU A 717 -31.90 13.63 -9.24
C LEU A 717 -32.00 14.90 -8.39
N PHE A 718 -30.96 15.19 -7.58
CA PHE A 718 -30.95 16.38 -6.72
C PHE A 718 -30.95 17.68 -7.52
N THR A 719 -30.13 17.77 -8.57
CA THR A 719 -30.14 18.95 -9.46
C THR A 719 -31.42 19.06 -10.28
N GLY A 720 -32.07 17.93 -10.59
CA GLY A 720 -33.40 17.90 -11.20
C GLY A 720 -34.51 18.42 -10.29
N TRP A 721 -34.40 18.25 -8.98
CA TRP A 721 -35.35 18.80 -8.02
C TRP A 721 -35.11 20.27 -7.70
N ARG A 722 -33.84 20.68 -7.56
CA ARG A 722 -33.43 22.05 -7.26
C ARG A 722 -32.22 22.43 -8.11
N ARG A 723 -32.46 23.14 -9.22
CA ARG A 723 -31.43 23.52 -10.21
C ARG A 723 -30.36 24.45 -9.65
N ASP A 724 -30.71 25.25 -8.64
CA ASP A 724 -29.83 26.26 -8.06
C ASP A 724 -28.99 25.76 -6.87
N ILE A 725 -29.02 24.46 -6.55
CA ILE A 725 -28.30 23.89 -5.39
C ILE A 725 -26.77 23.86 -5.61
N ASN A 726 -26.00 24.25 -4.59
CA ASN A 726 -24.54 24.08 -4.61
C ASN A 726 -24.19 22.64 -4.28
N LEU A 727 -24.09 21.79 -5.30
CA LEU A 727 -23.77 20.38 -5.14
C LEU A 727 -22.26 20.15 -5.29
N LEU A 728 -21.66 19.54 -4.28
CA LEU A 728 -20.33 18.93 -4.32
C LEU A 728 -20.54 17.42 -4.24
N ALA A 729 -20.50 16.75 -5.38
CA ALA A 729 -20.78 15.32 -5.44
C ALA A 729 -19.58 14.54 -5.97
N GLU A 730 -19.04 13.68 -5.12
CA GLU A 730 -18.13 12.61 -5.54
C GLU A 730 -18.99 11.40 -5.92
N THR A 731 -18.82 10.94 -7.15
CA THR A 731 -19.63 9.84 -7.68
C THR A 731 -18.75 8.67 -8.10
N SER A 732 -19.39 7.55 -8.39
CA SER A 732 -18.73 6.26 -8.50
C SER A 732 -17.81 6.11 -9.74
N GLY A 733 -17.22 4.92 -9.95
CA GLY A 733 -16.14 4.73 -10.92
C GLY A 733 -16.10 3.35 -11.57
N LYS A 734 -15.85 3.32 -12.90
CA LYS A 734 -15.56 2.08 -13.63
C LYS A 734 -14.05 1.92 -13.82
N ASN A 735 -13.35 1.60 -12.73
CA ASN A 735 -11.90 1.65 -12.68
C ASN A 735 -11.24 0.39 -13.23
N ALA A 736 -10.01 0.56 -13.74
CA ALA A 736 -9.23 -0.54 -14.29
C ALA A 736 -7.76 -0.50 -13.86
N ILE A 737 -7.14 -1.68 -13.77
CA ILE A 737 -5.68 -1.84 -13.75
C ILE A 737 -5.24 -2.35 -15.12
N LEU A 738 -4.37 -1.59 -15.78
CA LEU A 738 -3.67 -1.99 -17.00
C LEU A 738 -2.44 -2.83 -16.64
N VAL A 739 -2.34 -4.04 -17.15
CA VAL A 739 -1.19 -4.93 -16.90
C VAL A 739 -0.39 -5.13 -18.17
N SER A 740 0.82 -4.57 -18.19
CA SER A 740 1.75 -4.65 -19.32
C SER A 740 2.42 -6.02 -19.43
N SER A 741 2.95 -6.36 -20.61
CA SER A 741 3.89 -7.48 -20.77
C SER A 741 5.19 -7.29 -19.99
N CYS A 742 5.51 -6.07 -19.56
CA CYS A 742 6.63 -5.76 -18.66
C CYS A 742 6.31 -5.93 -17.16
N ALA A 743 5.10 -6.35 -16.78
CA ALA A 743 4.69 -6.42 -15.39
C ALA A 743 5.36 -7.57 -14.62
N ASP A 744 5.47 -7.41 -13.30
CA ASP A 744 5.69 -8.53 -12.39
C ASP A 744 4.34 -9.22 -12.11
N ILE A 745 4.18 -10.46 -12.56
CA ILE A 745 2.93 -11.24 -12.41
C ILE A 745 2.52 -11.33 -10.93
N ASP A 746 3.46 -11.64 -10.04
CA ASP A 746 3.18 -11.83 -8.61
C ASP A 746 2.60 -10.54 -7.99
N ALA A 747 3.24 -9.40 -8.28
CA ALA A 747 2.80 -8.09 -7.78
C ALA A 747 1.49 -7.64 -8.43
N ALA A 748 1.36 -7.81 -9.75
CA ALA A 748 0.17 -7.43 -10.49
C ALA A 748 -1.06 -8.22 -10.02
N VAL A 749 -0.95 -9.55 -9.84
CA VAL A 749 -2.06 -10.38 -9.34
C VAL A 749 -2.44 -9.96 -7.93
N LYS A 750 -1.47 -9.76 -7.03
CA LYS A 750 -1.74 -9.27 -5.66
C LYS A 750 -2.55 -7.96 -5.69
N ASP A 751 -2.11 -6.99 -6.49
CA ASP A 751 -2.74 -5.67 -6.55
C ASP A 751 -4.11 -5.70 -7.25
N ILE A 752 -4.30 -6.55 -8.26
CA ILE A 752 -5.59 -6.79 -8.92
C ILE A 752 -6.59 -7.38 -7.93
N VAL A 753 -6.21 -8.47 -7.24
CA VAL A 753 -7.08 -9.17 -6.30
C VAL A 753 -7.48 -8.25 -5.15
N HIS A 754 -6.51 -7.54 -4.56
CA HIS A 754 -6.79 -6.57 -3.50
C HIS A 754 -7.71 -5.45 -4.00
N SER A 755 -7.43 -4.86 -5.17
CA SER A 755 -8.22 -3.74 -5.69
C SER A 755 -9.62 -4.14 -6.16
N ALA A 756 -9.83 -5.39 -6.56
CA ALA A 756 -11.13 -5.89 -7.02
C ALA A 756 -12.04 -6.35 -5.87
N PHE A 757 -11.47 -6.94 -4.82
CA PHE A 757 -12.25 -7.69 -3.82
C PHE A 757 -12.15 -7.18 -2.39
N SER A 758 -11.25 -6.24 -2.09
CA SER A 758 -11.27 -5.52 -0.81
C SER A 758 -12.66 -4.88 -0.59
N ASN A 759 -13.18 -4.99 0.64
CA ASN A 759 -14.56 -4.60 0.98
C ASN A 759 -15.63 -5.22 0.05
N ALA A 760 -15.42 -6.47 -0.41
CA ALA A 760 -16.25 -7.15 -1.40
C ALA A 760 -16.43 -6.38 -2.72
N GLY A 761 -15.45 -5.56 -3.12
CA GLY A 761 -15.53 -4.72 -4.32
C GLY A 761 -16.47 -3.51 -4.18
N GLN A 762 -16.97 -3.23 -2.98
CA GLN A 762 -17.88 -2.11 -2.68
C GLN A 762 -17.08 -0.82 -2.41
N LYS A 763 -16.25 -0.43 -3.37
CA LYS A 763 -15.51 0.84 -3.34
C LYS A 763 -15.71 1.55 -4.66
N CYS A 764 -15.94 2.86 -4.61
CA CYS A 764 -15.96 3.68 -5.83
C CYS A 764 -14.64 3.58 -6.60
N SER A 765 -13.53 3.30 -5.90
CA SER A 765 -12.19 3.08 -6.45
C SER A 765 -11.88 1.64 -6.86
N ALA A 766 -12.78 0.67 -6.65
CA ALA A 766 -12.49 -0.75 -6.90
C ALA A 766 -12.14 -0.99 -8.38
N ALA A 767 -11.11 -1.79 -8.61
CA ALA A 767 -10.72 -2.22 -9.96
C ALA A 767 -11.63 -3.36 -10.42
N SER A 768 -12.80 -3.01 -10.96
CA SER A 768 -13.71 -4.00 -11.57
C SER A 768 -13.23 -4.50 -12.94
N LEU A 769 -12.16 -3.89 -13.49
CA LEU A 769 -11.52 -4.27 -14.74
C LEU A 769 -10.02 -4.53 -14.58
N ALA A 770 -9.52 -5.59 -15.21
CA ALA A 770 -8.11 -5.77 -15.50
C ALA A 770 -7.93 -5.80 -17.03
N ILE A 771 -7.15 -4.86 -17.58
CA ILE A 771 -6.88 -4.79 -19.02
C ILE A 771 -5.45 -5.31 -19.23
N VAL A 772 -5.35 -6.54 -19.71
CA VAL A 772 -4.08 -7.28 -19.77
C VAL A 772 -3.59 -7.29 -21.22
N VAL A 773 -2.33 -6.93 -21.44
CA VAL A 773 -1.72 -7.03 -22.77
C VAL A 773 -1.55 -8.50 -23.16
N GLN A 774 -1.89 -8.83 -24.41
CA GLN A 774 -1.96 -10.19 -24.97
C GLN A 774 -0.77 -11.08 -24.58
N ASP A 775 0.46 -10.59 -24.74
CA ASP A 775 1.69 -11.31 -24.40
C ASP A 775 1.72 -11.83 -22.95
N LEU A 776 1.18 -11.08 -21.99
CA LEU A 776 1.10 -11.49 -20.58
C LEU A 776 -0.08 -12.41 -20.34
N TYR A 777 -1.22 -12.14 -20.98
CA TYR A 777 -2.42 -12.97 -20.86
C TYR A 777 -2.17 -14.40 -21.35
N ASP A 778 -1.40 -14.54 -22.43
CA ASP A 778 -1.02 -15.84 -22.99
C ASP A 778 -0.01 -16.60 -22.13
N ASP A 779 0.57 -15.96 -21.10
CA ASP A 779 1.37 -16.65 -20.09
C ASP A 779 0.44 -17.44 -19.14
N PRO A 780 0.48 -18.79 -19.15
CA PRO A 780 -0.38 -19.58 -18.27
C PRO A 780 -0.17 -19.32 -16.78
N ALA A 781 1.00 -18.78 -16.38
CA ALA A 781 1.26 -18.43 -14.98
C ALA A 781 0.32 -17.32 -14.48
N PHE A 782 -0.01 -16.34 -15.34
CA PHE A 782 -0.86 -15.21 -14.94
C PHE A 782 -2.27 -15.66 -14.54
N LEU A 783 -2.97 -16.40 -15.41
CA LEU A 783 -4.32 -16.88 -15.12
C LEU A 783 -4.34 -17.93 -14.00
N ALA A 784 -3.31 -18.78 -13.91
CA ALA A 784 -3.19 -19.75 -12.84
C ALA A 784 -3.05 -19.07 -11.47
N GLN A 785 -2.18 -18.06 -11.38
CA GLN A 785 -1.95 -17.33 -10.14
C GLN A 785 -3.14 -16.44 -9.76
N LEU A 786 -3.79 -15.79 -10.73
CA LEU A 786 -5.02 -15.03 -10.50
C LEU A 786 -6.13 -15.93 -9.98
N SER A 787 -6.37 -17.08 -10.61
CA SER A 787 -7.39 -18.04 -10.16
C SER A 787 -7.08 -18.58 -8.75
N ASP A 788 -5.82 -18.94 -8.47
CA ASP A 788 -5.41 -19.44 -7.15
C ASP A 788 -5.60 -18.38 -6.05
N ALA A 789 -5.14 -17.15 -6.29
CA ALA A 789 -5.28 -16.06 -5.33
C ALA A 789 -6.75 -15.76 -5.02
N VAL A 790 -7.62 -15.68 -6.04
CA VAL A 790 -9.05 -15.40 -5.85
C VAL A 790 -9.78 -16.53 -5.13
N THR A 791 -9.55 -17.78 -5.54
CA THR A 791 -10.22 -18.95 -4.92
C THR A 791 -9.77 -19.22 -3.49
N SER A 792 -8.66 -18.62 -3.07
CA SER A 792 -8.10 -18.77 -1.72
C SER A 792 -8.57 -17.69 -0.74
N LEU A 793 -9.32 -16.69 -1.18
CA LEU A 793 -9.85 -15.64 -0.31
C LEU A 793 -10.86 -16.22 0.68
N SER A 794 -10.69 -15.90 1.96
CA SER A 794 -11.62 -16.27 3.01
C SER A 794 -12.82 -15.34 3.00
N VAL A 795 -14.00 -15.89 2.75
CA VAL A 795 -15.27 -15.15 2.73
C VAL A 795 -16.07 -15.50 3.96
N GLY A 796 -16.61 -14.49 4.66
CA GLY A 796 -17.37 -14.71 5.87
C GLY A 796 -17.93 -13.42 6.47
N PRO A 797 -18.51 -13.52 7.68
CA PRO A 797 -18.94 -12.36 8.45
C PRO A 797 -17.75 -11.61 9.04
N SER A 798 -17.86 -10.29 9.17
CA SER A 798 -16.72 -9.43 9.46
C SER A 798 -16.22 -9.43 10.91
N TRP A 799 -16.94 -10.08 11.83
CA TRP A 799 -16.43 -10.39 13.18
C TRP A 799 -15.58 -11.66 13.25
N GLN A 800 -15.53 -12.47 12.17
CA GLN A 800 -14.53 -13.53 12.07
C GLN A 800 -13.23 -12.90 11.60
N LEU A 801 -12.20 -12.96 12.45
CA LEU A 801 -10.92 -12.31 12.17
C LEU A 801 -10.26 -12.88 10.90
N ALA A 802 -10.52 -14.15 10.58
CA ALA A 802 -10.03 -14.83 9.39
C ALA A 802 -10.64 -14.32 8.06
N THR A 803 -11.68 -13.48 8.10
CA THR A 803 -12.40 -13.03 6.91
C THR A 803 -11.58 -11.99 6.15
N SER A 804 -11.30 -12.28 4.87
CA SER A 804 -10.63 -11.36 3.94
C SER A 804 -11.62 -10.60 3.06
N VAL A 805 -12.77 -11.21 2.76
CA VAL A 805 -13.87 -10.61 1.99
C VAL A 805 -15.13 -10.68 2.83
N GLY A 806 -15.59 -9.52 3.30
CA GLY A 806 -16.84 -9.39 4.05
C GLY A 806 -18.10 -9.55 3.18
N PRO A 807 -19.29 -9.36 3.77
CA PRO A 807 -20.55 -9.40 3.04
C PRO A 807 -20.74 -8.18 2.11
N ILE A 808 -21.60 -8.32 1.11
CA ILE A 808 -22.23 -7.16 0.46
C ILE A 808 -23.24 -6.52 1.43
N ILE A 809 -23.42 -5.20 1.37
CA ILE A 809 -24.19 -4.46 2.39
C ILE A 809 -25.68 -4.86 2.41
N ARG A 810 -26.22 -5.23 1.25
CA ARG A 810 -27.62 -5.59 1.03
C ARG A 810 -27.73 -6.54 -0.15
N ARG A 811 -28.91 -7.14 -0.33
CA ARG A 811 -29.17 -8.07 -1.43
C ARG A 811 -28.77 -7.45 -2.77
N ALA A 812 -28.09 -8.22 -3.61
CA ALA A 812 -27.67 -7.76 -4.92
C ALA A 812 -28.87 -7.27 -5.75
N GLU A 813 -28.77 -6.02 -6.22
CA GLU A 813 -29.73 -5.42 -7.14
C GLU A 813 -29.43 -5.80 -8.58
N SER A 814 -30.30 -5.44 -9.52
CA SER A 814 -30.26 -5.89 -10.93
C SER A 814 -28.89 -5.77 -11.61
N VAL A 815 -28.14 -4.70 -11.35
CA VAL A 815 -26.81 -4.48 -11.92
C VAL A 815 -25.79 -5.46 -11.35
N LEU A 816 -25.74 -5.62 -10.02
CA LEU A 816 -24.83 -6.56 -9.37
C LEU A 816 -25.25 -8.02 -9.60
N GLU A 817 -26.54 -8.31 -9.55
CA GLU A 817 -27.10 -9.63 -9.85
C GLU A 817 -26.72 -10.07 -11.27
N ARG A 818 -26.80 -9.15 -12.26
CA ARG A 818 -26.32 -9.43 -13.62
C ARG A 818 -24.82 -9.69 -13.64
N ALA A 819 -24.02 -8.89 -12.93
CA ALA A 819 -22.57 -9.10 -12.88
C ALA A 819 -22.21 -10.47 -12.26
N LEU A 820 -22.95 -10.91 -11.24
CA LEU A 820 -22.74 -12.19 -10.53
C LEU A 820 -23.22 -13.41 -11.33
N SER A 821 -24.31 -13.30 -12.10
CA SER A 821 -25.00 -14.48 -12.66
C SER A 821 -24.99 -14.57 -14.20
N HIS A 822 -24.62 -13.50 -14.91
CA HIS A 822 -24.72 -13.45 -16.37
C HIS A 822 -23.36 -13.27 -17.04
N LEU A 823 -23.16 -13.97 -18.15
CA LEU A 823 -22.02 -13.84 -19.06
C LEU A 823 -22.53 -13.35 -20.43
N ASP A 824 -21.95 -12.25 -20.92
CA ASP A 824 -22.22 -11.77 -22.29
C ASP A 824 -21.55 -12.70 -23.34
N PRO A 825 -21.93 -12.65 -24.63
CA PRO A 825 -21.33 -13.49 -25.67
C PRO A 825 -19.79 -13.35 -25.73
N GLY A 826 -19.09 -14.50 -25.62
CA GLY A 826 -17.63 -14.56 -25.60
C GLY A 826 -17.01 -14.52 -24.19
N GLU A 827 -17.81 -14.17 -23.17
CA GLU A 827 -17.37 -14.24 -21.77
C GLU A 827 -17.43 -15.68 -21.23
N SER A 828 -16.54 -15.97 -20.28
CA SER A 828 -16.57 -17.19 -19.48
C SER A 828 -16.04 -16.93 -18.06
N TRP A 829 -16.38 -17.80 -17.11
CA TRP A 829 -15.86 -17.74 -15.76
C TRP A 829 -14.48 -18.38 -15.68
N LEU A 830 -13.46 -17.61 -15.29
CA LEU A 830 -12.21 -18.17 -14.75
C LEU A 830 -12.44 -18.65 -13.32
N VAL A 831 -13.20 -17.87 -12.55
CA VAL A 831 -13.72 -18.22 -11.22
C VAL A 831 -15.18 -17.79 -11.20
N GLU A 832 -16.09 -18.74 -10.98
CA GLU A 832 -17.52 -18.43 -10.88
C GLU A 832 -17.83 -17.90 -9.47
N PRO A 833 -18.55 -16.76 -9.33
CA PRO A 833 -18.97 -16.27 -8.05
C PRO A 833 -20.06 -17.19 -7.48
N ILE A 834 -19.95 -17.51 -6.19
CA ILE A 834 -20.86 -18.47 -5.52
C ILE A 834 -21.34 -17.85 -4.21
N PRO A 835 -22.65 -17.70 -3.97
CA PRO A 835 -23.15 -17.29 -2.66
C PRO A 835 -22.88 -18.41 -1.64
N LEU A 836 -22.53 -18.07 -0.40
CA LEU A 836 -22.29 -19.08 0.62
C LEU A 836 -23.56 -19.87 0.97
N ASP A 837 -24.72 -19.23 0.90
CA ASP A 837 -26.06 -19.83 0.91
C ASP A 837 -27.08 -18.91 0.21
N VAL A 838 -28.27 -19.42 -0.13
CA VAL A 838 -29.31 -18.80 -0.99
C VAL A 838 -29.79 -17.44 -0.47
N GLU A 839 -29.83 -17.26 0.85
CA GLU A 839 -30.27 -16.02 1.51
C GLU A 839 -29.10 -15.10 1.88
N THR A 840 -27.85 -15.50 1.60
CA THR A 840 -26.69 -14.83 2.18
C THR A 840 -26.28 -13.57 1.45
N LEU A 841 -25.72 -12.65 2.24
CA LEU A 841 -25.01 -11.48 1.72
C LEU A 841 -23.52 -11.77 1.48
N GLN A 842 -23.09 -13.02 1.57
CA GLN A 842 -21.68 -13.40 1.52
C GLN A 842 -21.39 -14.14 0.22
N TRP A 843 -20.55 -13.54 -0.64
CA TRP A 843 -20.28 -14.04 -1.98
C TRP A 843 -18.81 -14.37 -2.15
N ARG A 844 -18.54 -15.61 -2.60
CA ARG A 844 -17.23 -15.94 -3.16
C ARG A 844 -17.00 -15.10 -4.40
N PRO A 845 -15.83 -14.45 -4.56
CA PRO A 845 -15.61 -13.56 -5.67
C PRO A 845 -15.57 -14.27 -7.03
N GLY A 846 -15.93 -13.54 -8.07
CA GLY A 846 -15.95 -14.01 -9.45
C GLY A 846 -14.93 -13.30 -10.35
N VAL A 847 -14.45 -14.02 -11.37
CA VAL A 847 -13.57 -13.48 -12.43
C VAL A 847 -14.10 -13.90 -13.79
N LYS A 848 -14.53 -12.91 -14.57
CA LYS A 848 -14.89 -13.06 -15.98
C LYS A 848 -13.65 -12.89 -16.87
N ILE A 849 -13.54 -13.72 -17.89
CA ILE A 849 -12.53 -13.59 -18.97
C ILE A 849 -13.24 -13.50 -20.32
N GLY A 850 -12.54 -12.98 -21.33
CA GLY A 850 -13.10 -12.81 -22.68
C GLY A 850 -13.94 -11.53 -22.86
N VAL A 851 -13.87 -10.61 -21.90
CA VAL A 851 -14.64 -9.35 -21.91
C VAL A 851 -14.18 -8.46 -23.05
N GLN A 852 -15.12 -8.06 -23.90
CA GLN A 852 -14.85 -7.27 -25.10
C GLN A 852 -14.94 -5.76 -24.83
N PRO A 853 -14.15 -4.94 -25.54
CA PRO A 853 -14.29 -3.49 -25.48
C PRO A 853 -15.70 -3.06 -25.94
N GLY A 854 -16.31 -2.17 -25.17
CA GLY A 854 -17.66 -1.66 -25.41
C GLY A 854 -18.81 -2.59 -24.97
N SER A 855 -18.51 -3.76 -24.40
CA SER A 855 -19.50 -4.67 -23.80
C SER A 855 -20.16 -4.06 -22.56
N TRP A 856 -21.23 -4.71 -22.07
CA TRP A 856 -21.86 -4.29 -20.82
C TRP A 856 -20.87 -4.37 -19.66
N SER A 857 -20.09 -5.46 -19.57
CA SER A 857 -19.10 -5.66 -18.51
C SER A 857 -18.00 -4.59 -18.51
N HIS A 858 -17.64 -4.08 -19.69
CA HIS A 858 -16.66 -2.99 -19.83
C HIS A 858 -17.21 -1.64 -19.36
N LEU A 859 -18.47 -1.33 -19.67
CA LEU A 859 -19.00 0.03 -19.53
C LEU A 859 -19.86 0.28 -18.28
N ASN A 860 -20.28 -0.77 -17.56
CA ASN A 860 -21.19 -0.65 -16.43
C ASN A 860 -20.51 -1.01 -15.11
N GLU A 861 -20.70 -0.18 -14.10
CA GLU A 861 -20.22 -0.41 -12.74
C GLU A 861 -21.27 -1.18 -11.93
N TRP A 862 -20.84 -2.18 -11.15
CA TRP A 862 -21.73 -3.07 -10.39
C TRP A 862 -21.47 -3.13 -8.88
N PHE A 863 -20.41 -2.52 -8.38
CA PHE A 863 -20.17 -2.33 -6.95
C PHE A 863 -20.23 -3.62 -6.10
N GLY A 864 -19.49 -4.64 -6.51
CA GLY A 864 -19.48 -5.94 -5.83
C GLY A 864 -18.34 -6.84 -6.31
N PRO A 865 -18.26 -8.09 -5.80
CA PRO A 865 -17.05 -8.90 -5.85
C PRO A 865 -16.87 -9.65 -7.18
N VAL A 866 -16.88 -8.91 -8.30
CA VAL A 866 -16.67 -9.44 -9.65
C VAL A 866 -15.61 -8.62 -10.38
N LEU A 867 -14.58 -9.30 -10.87
CA LEU A 867 -13.55 -8.77 -11.76
C LEU A 867 -13.83 -9.18 -13.21
N ALA A 868 -13.66 -8.25 -14.15
CA ALA A 868 -13.71 -8.51 -15.58
C ALA A 868 -12.31 -8.34 -16.21
N VAL A 869 -11.80 -9.39 -16.86
CA VAL A 869 -10.51 -9.38 -17.55
C VAL A 869 -10.71 -9.18 -19.04
N MET A 870 -10.10 -8.11 -19.56
CA MET A 870 -10.04 -7.76 -20.98
C MET A 870 -8.64 -8.03 -21.52
N VAL A 871 -8.55 -8.43 -22.79
CA VAL A 871 -7.27 -8.73 -23.44
C VAL A 871 -7.01 -7.72 -24.54
N ALA A 872 -6.01 -6.85 -24.34
CA ALA A 872 -5.62 -5.82 -25.30
C ALA A 872 -4.48 -6.32 -26.19
N PRO A 873 -4.52 -6.03 -27.51
CA PRO A 873 -3.45 -6.45 -28.42
C PRO A 873 -2.11 -5.75 -28.13
N ASP A 874 -2.15 -4.53 -27.59
CA ASP A 874 -0.99 -3.70 -27.30
C ASP A 874 -1.28 -2.71 -26.16
N PHE A 875 -0.22 -2.09 -25.64
CA PHE A 875 -0.27 -1.20 -24.48
C PHE A 875 -1.07 0.08 -24.76
N GLU A 876 -0.91 0.67 -25.95
CA GLU A 876 -1.62 1.89 -26.36
C GLU A 876 -3.12 1.65 -26.49
N THR A 877 -3.52 0.48 -27.01
CA THR A 877 -4.93 0.06 -27.08
C THR A 877 -5.51 -0.14 -25.70
N ALA A 878 -4.74 -0.70 -24.77
CA ALA A 878 -5.16 -0.85 -23.39
C ALA A 878 -5.45 0.51 -22.70
N ILE A 879 -4.61 1.54 -22.94
CA ILE A 879 -4.88 2.92 -22.47
C ILE A 879 -6.19 3.45 -23.05
N ARG A 880 -6.41 3.28 -24.37
CA ARG A 880 -7.64 3.74 -25.02
C ARG A 880 -8.87 3.09 -24.40
N TRP A 881 -8.84 1.78 -24.14
CA TRP A 881 -9.97 1.08 -23.51
C TRP A 881 -10.19 1.53 -22.06
N GLN A 882 -9.13 1.75 -21.29
CA GLN A 882 -9.25 2.30 -19.93
C GLN A 882 -9.97 3.66 -19.92
N ASN A 883 -9.70 4.53 -20.90
CA ASN A 883 -10.33 5.85 -21.02
C ASN A 883 -11.74 5.84 -21.62
N GLN A 884 -12.19 4.73 -22.22
CA GLN A 884 -13.49 4.63 -22.90
C GLN A 884 -14.69 4.61 -21.95
N THR A 885 -14.49 4.38 -20.66
CA THR A 885 -15.57 4.41 -19.68
C THR A 885 -16.07 5.85 -19.48
N SER A 886 -17.34 6.01 -19.09
CA SER A 886 -17.91 7.34 -18.80
C SER A 886 -17.42 7.94 -17.47
N PHE A 887 -16.61 7.18 -16.72
CA PHE A 887 -16.06 7.52 -15.42
C PHE A 887 -14.56 7.77 -15.52
N ALA A 888 -14.00 8.44 -14.52
CA ALA A 888 -12.59 8.80 -14.49
C ALA A 888 -12.12 9.03 -13.04
N LEU A 889 -12.38 8.05 -12.17
CA LEU A 889 -12.06 8.14 -10.74
C LEU A 889 -10.64 7.63 -10.45
N THR A 890 -10.42 6.31 -10.46
CA THR A 890 -9.10 5.71 -10.28
C THR A 890 -8.64 4.93 -11.52
N ALA A 891 -7.33 4.88 -11.72
CA ALA A 891 -6.71 4.07 -12.76
C ALA A 891 -5.36 3.55 -12.27
N GLY A 892 -5.02 2.31 -12.63
CA GLY A 892 -3.75 1.70 -12.27
C GLY A 892 -2.98 1.19 -13.49
N VAL A 893 -1.66 1.12 -13.35
CA VAL A 893 -0.77 0.42 -14.28
C VAL A 893 0.23 -0.46 -13.54
N GLN A 894 0.47 -1.65 -14.08
CA GLN A 894 1.52 -2.57 -13.67
C GLN A 894 2.52 -2.69 -14.83
N SER A 895 3.71 -2.12 -14.68
CA SER A 895 4.80 -2.20 -15.65
C SER A 895 6.15 -1.87 -14.99
N LEU A 896 7.18 -2.65 -15.30
CA LEU A 896 8.57 -2.36 -14.92
C LEU A 896 9.29 -1.44 -15.93
N SER A 897 8.60 -0.95 -16.98
CA SER A 897 9.17 -0.05 -17.97
C SER A 897 8.84 1.41 -17.64
N ASP A 898 9.90 2.21 -17.43
CA ASP A 898 9.79 3.66 -17.20
C ASP A 898 8.98 4.35 -18.31
N ALA A 899 9.26 3.98 -19.57
CA ALA A 899 8.64 4.60 -20.74
C ALA A 899 7.14 4.28 -20.85
N GLU A 900 6.73 3.05 -20.52
CA GLU A 900 5.31 2.68 -20.50
C GLU A 900 4.58 3.39 -19.36
N CYS A 901 5.20 3.48 -18.19
CA CYS A 901 4.64 4.21 -17.06
C CYS A 901 4.48 5.71 -17.38
N GLU A 902 5.48 6.34 -17.97
CA GLU A 902 5.41 7.76 -18.39
C GLU A 902 4.35 7.99 -19.47
N LEU A 903 4.29 7.12 -20.48
CA LEU A 903 3.27 7.17 -21.52
C LEU A 903 1.86 7.05 -20.90
N TRP A 904 1.69 6.12 -19.97
CA TRP A 904 0.42 5.93 -19.28
C TRP A 904 0.05 7.14 -18.41
N ILE A 905 0.96 7.63 -17.57
CA ILE A 905 0.76 8.80 -16.69
C ILE A 905 0.28 10.03 -17.49
N GLU A 906 0.81 10.23 -18.70
CA GLU A 906 0.46 11.40 -19.52
C GLU A 906 -0.83 11.25 -20.32
N ASN A 907 -1.31 10.02 -20.56
CA ASN A 907 -2.44 9.76 -21.48
C ASN A 907 -3.68 9.15 -20.81
N VAL A 908 -3.58 8.60 -19.61
CA VAL A 908 -4.73 8.05 -18.88
C VAL A 908 -5.61 9.19 -18.35
N GLU A 909 -6.93 9.00 -18.45
CA GLU A 909 -7.93 9.99 -18.03
C GLU A 909 -8.61 9.58 -16.73
N ALA A 910 -7.97 9.85 -15.58
CA ALA A 910 -8.54 9.64 -14.26
C ALA A 910 -7.99 10.64 -13.23
N GLY A 911 -8.76 10.88 -12.17
CA GLY A 911 -8.37 11.79 -11.10
C GLY A 911 -7.28 11.23 -10.17
N ASN A 912 -7.25 9.92 -9.93
CA ASN A 912 -6.24 9.26 -9.08
C ASN A 912 -5.53 8.15 -9.86
N LEU A 913 -4.21 8.30 -10.03
CA LEU A 913 -3.36 7.39 -10.79
C LEU A 913 -2.43 6.60 -9.86
N TYR A 914 -2.29 5.30 -10.11
CA TYR A 914 -1.45 4.41 -9.31
C TYR A 914 -0.52 3.58 -10.19
N VAL A 915 0.79 3.61 -9.90
CA VAL A 915 1.82 2.90 -10.67
C VAL A 915 2.46 1.82 -9.78
N ASN A 916 2.36 0.57 -10.21
CA ASN A 916 2.91 -0.62 -9.54
C ASN A 916 2.44 -0.78 -8.08
N ARG A 917 1.15 -0.53 -7.86
CA ARG A 917 0.41 -0.78 -6.62
C ARG A 917 -1.09 -0.91 -6.90
N GLY A 918 -1.87 -1.32 -5.89
CA GLY A 918 -3.33 -1.27 -5.95
C GLY A 918 -3.90 0.14 -6.11
N VAL A 919 -5.14 0.24 -6.60
CA VAL A 919 -5.83 1.52 -6.94
C VAL A 919 -6.82 2.00 -5.88
N THR A 920 -6.78 1.41 -4.68
CA THR A 920 -7.68 1.71 -3.55
C THR A 920 -6.85 2.11 -2.33
N GLY A 921 -7.51 2.65 -1.30
CA GLY A 921 -6.83 3.10 -0.07
C GLY A 921 -6.05 4.40 -0.28
N ALA A 922 -6.71 5.39 -0.88
CA ALA A 922 -6.16 6.75 -0.96
C ALA A 922 -6.01 7.31 0.46
N VAL A 923 -4.89 7.96 0.72
CA VAL A 923 -4.56 8.54 2.03
C VAL A 923 -4.61 10.06 1.91
N VAL A 924 -5.27 10.72 2.85
CA VAL A 924 -5.43 12.19 2.91
C VAL A 924 -4.08 12.89 2.74
N ALA A 925 -4.06 13.99 1.99
CA ALA A 925 -2.87 14.76 1.58
C ALA A 925 -1.86 14.02 0.70
N ARG A 926 -1.67 12.70 0.86
CA ARG A 926 -0.79 11.91 -0.01
C ARG A 926 -1.43 11.73 -1.39
N GLN A 927 -2.66 11.23 -1.44
CA GLN A 927 -3.43 11.06 -2.67
C GLN A 927 -4.82 11.68 -2.52
N PRO A 928 -4.95 13.02 -2.50
CA PRO A 928 -6.26 13.68 -2.53
C PRO A 928 -7.24 13.01 -3.51
N PHE A 929 -8.42 12.68 -3.03
CA PHE A 929 -9.31 11.76 -3.71
C PHE A 929 -10.44 12.48 -4.45
N GLY A 930 -10.65 12.12 -5.71
CA GLY A 930 -11.78 12.63 -6.50
C GLY A 930 -11.56 12.43 -7.99
N GLY A 931 -12.66 12.37 -8.75
CA GLY A 931 -12.65 11.95 -10.15
C GLY A 931 -12.91 13.06 -11.17
N TRP A 932 -12.86 12.68 -12.45
CA TRP A 932 -13.32 13.51 -13.58
C TRP A 932 -14.56 12.88 -14.24
N LYS A 933 -15.05 13.47 -15.34
CA LYS A 933 -16.21 12.96 -16.10
C LYS A 933 -17.41 12.74 -15.17
N ARG A 934 -18.10 11.60 -15.25
CA ARG A 934 -19.23 11.24 -14.37
C ARG A 934 -18.84 10.81 -12.96
N SER A 935 -17.56 10.87 -12.59
CA SER A 935 -17.10 10.57 -11.22
C SER A 935 -17.07 11.82 -10.32
N SER A 936 -17.41 13.00 -10.85
CA SER A 936 -17.57 14.22 -10.06
C SER A 936 -18.67 15.11 -10.66
N VAL A 937 -19.54 15.66 -9.80
CA VAL A 937 -20.53 16.67 -10.18
C VAL A 937 -20.34 17.92 -9.32
N GLY A 938 -20.15 19.07 -9.98
CA GLY A 938 -19.85 20.34 -9.32
C GLY A 938 -18.36 20.67 -9.34
N PRO A 939 -17.75 21.12 -8.22
CA PRO A 939 -16.31 21.35 -8.09
C PRO A 939 -15.50 20.05 -8.23
N THR A 940 -14.39 20.09 -8.97
CA THR A 940 -13.43 18.99 -9.14
C THR A 940 -12.32 19.01 -8.07
N ALA A 941 -12.53 19.77 -6.99
CA ALA A 941 -11.59 19.83 -5.88
C ALA A 941 -11.64 18.51 -5.11
N LYS A 942 -10.49 17.93 -4.84
CA LYS A 942 -10.39 16.58 -4.26
C LYS A 942 -10.56 16.60 -2.75
N ALA A 943 -11.32 15.65 -2.20
CA ALA A 943 -11.36 15.40 -0.77
C ALA A 943 -9.96 15.09 -0.24
N GLY A 944 -9.63 15.59 0.95
CA GLY A 944 -8.30 15.47 1.53
C GLY A 944 -7.21 16.27 0.79
N GLY A 945 -7.59 17.18 -0.11
CA GLY A 945 -6.70 18.12 -0.81
C GLY A 945 -6.93 19.58 -0.40
N ALA A 946 -5.97 20.44 -0.72
CA ALA A 946 -5.92 21.83 -0.26
C ALA A 946 -7.10 22.71 -0.73
N ASN A 947 -7.78 22.32 -1.81
CA ASN A 947 -8.85 23.10 -2.42
C ASN A 947 -10.25 22.79 -1.87
N TYR A 948 -10.43 21.68 -1.14
CA TYR A 948 -11.76 21.16 -0.81
C TYR A 948 -12.55 22.12 0.09
N VAL A 949 -11.91 22.59 1.18
CA VAL A 949 -12.50 23.54 2.14
C VAL A 949 -12.85 24.88 1.47
N ASN A 950 -12.06 25.33 0.50
CA ASN A 950 -12.33 26.55 -0.26
C ASN A 950 -13.60 26.44 -1.12
N GLY A 951 -13.99 25.22 -1.50
CA GLY A 951 -15.24 24.93 -2.23
C GLY A 951 -16.50 25.14 -1.38
N LEU A 952 -16.37 25.15 -0.06
CA LEU A 952 -17.44 25.31 0.93
C LEU A 952 -17.51 26.75 1.50
N ARG A 953 -16.98 27.72 0.75
CA ARG A 953 -17.03 29.15 1.08
C ARG A 953 -17.44 29.98 -0.13
N GLU A 954 -18.07 31.11 0.15
CA GLU A 954 -18.33 32.15 -0.83
C GLU A 954 -17.21 33.17 -0.82
N TRP A 955 -16.65 33.45 -1.99
CA TRP A 955 -15.50 34.35 -2.15
C TRP A 955 -15.95 35.64 -2.84
N ASN A 956 -15.40 36.77 -2.41
CA ASN A 956 -15.75 38.06 -3.00
C ASN A 956 -15.47 38.08 -4.51
N PRO A 957 -16.38 38.64 -5.33
CA PRO A 957 -16.15 38.82 -6.76
C PRO A 957 -14.90 39.67 -7.04
N VAL A 958 -14.22 39.40 -8.15
CA VAL A 958 -13.05 40.18 -8.57
C VAL A 958 -13.41 41.63 -8.89
N THR A 959 -12.73 42.55 -8.22
CA THR A 959 -12.80 44.00 -8.47
C THR A 959 -11.43 44.59 -8.79
N ASP A 960 -10.38 44.10 -8.14
CA ASP A 960 -8.98 44.45 -8.39
C ASP A 960 -8.30 43.35 -9.21
N VAL A 961 -8.25 43.54 -10.53
CA VAL A 961 -7.68 42.56 -11.46
C VAL A 961 -6.19 42.37 -11.21
N PHE A 962 -5.45 43.44 -10.94
CA PHE A 962 -4.00 43.35 -10.74
C PHE A 962 -3.64 42.49 -9.54
N ALA A 963 -4.33 42.67 -8.40
CA ALA A 963 -4.12 41.85 -7.21
C ALA A 963 -4.52 40.37 -7.46
N ALA A 964 -5.57 40.13 -8.24
CA ALA A 964 -6.02 38.79 -8.60
C ALA A 964 -4.99 38.08 -9.50
N GLU A 965 -4.50 38.76 -10.53
CA GLU A 965 -3.47 38.29 -11.46
C GLU A 965 -2.17 37.97 -10.72
N GLN A 966 -1.72 38.86 -9.82
CA GLN A 966 -0.50 38.63 -9.05
C GLN A 966 -0.60 37.35 -8.21
N ARG A 967 -1.68 37.19 -7.45
CA ARG A 967 -1.89 35.97 -6.64
C ARG A 967 -2.05 34.72 -7.51
N ALA A 968 -2.70 34.83 -8.66
CA ALA A 968 -2.82 33.73 -9.61
C ALA A 968 -1.45 33.33 -10.20
N SER A 969 -0.60 34.29 -10.58
CA SER A 969 0.78 34.03 -11.03
C SER A 969 1.62 33.39 -9.94
N ASP A 970 1.53 33.90 -8.71
CA ASP A 970 2.27 33.34 -7.57
C ASP A 970 1.87 31.87 -7.36
N TRP A 971 0.57 31.59 -7.30
CA TRP A 971 0.05 30.22 -7.19
C TRP A 971 0.44 29.34 -8.39
N TRP A 972 0.41 29.87 -9.61
CA TRP A 972 0.80 29.10 -10.81
C TRP A 972 2.26 28.66 -10.73
N SER A 973 3.17 29.59 -10.38
CA SER A 973 4.60 29.31 -10.30
C SER A 973 4.95 28.34 -9.15
N GLN A 974 4.21 28.38 -8.04
CA GLN A 974 4.49 27.58 -6.84
C GLN A 974 3.76 26.24 -6.82
N CYS A 975 2.59 26.16 -7.47
CA CYS A 975 1.69 25.01 -7.38
C CYS A 975 1.13 24.59 -8.74
N GLY A 976 0.43 25.48 -9.44
CA GLY A 976 -0.39 25.14 -10.62
C GLY A 976 0.40 24.53 -11.79
N SER A 977 1.63 25.00 -12.01
CA SER A 977 2.50 24.54 -13.09
C SER A 977 3.33 23.29 -12.75
N LEU A 978 3.34 22.87 -11.48
CA LEU A 978 4.25 21.86 -10.94
C LEU A 978 3.54 20.53 -10.68
N ALA A 979 4.34 19.49 -10.46
CA ALA A 979 3.91 18.25 -9.83
C ALA A 979 4.58 18.17 -8.45
N LEU A 980 3.81 18.30 -7.38
CA LEU A 980 4.30 18.46 -6.02
C LEU A 980 4.15 17.18 -5.21
N ASP A 981 5.23 16.73 -4.57
CA ASP A 981 5.18 15.64 -3.57
C ASP A 981 5.35 16.21 -2.17
N GLU A 982 4.21 16.43 -1.50
CA GLU A 982 4.18 16.93 -0.12
C GLU A 982 4.35 15.82 0.92
N SER A 983 4.09 14.56 0.54
CA SER A 983 4.17 13.41 1.44
C SER A 983 5.59 13.13 1.90
N LYS A 984 6.57 13.38 1.02
CA LYS A 984 8.01 13.15 1.25
C LYS A 984 8.36 11.74 1.72
N LEU A 985 7.53 10.75 1.38
CA LEU A 985 7.85 9.36 1.62
C LEU A 985 9.03 8.94 0.74
N THR A 986 9.89 8.08 1.25
CA THR A 986 11.03 7.57 0.47
C THR A 986 10.62 6.41 -0.42
N VAL A 987 9.70 5.55 0.05
CA VAL A 987 9.28 4.32 -0.64
C VAL A 987 8.15 4.52 -1.64
N GLU A 988 7.50 5.68 -1.62
CA GLU A 988 6.44 6.03 -2.55
C GLU A 988 6.51 7.51 -2.90
N ARG A 989 6.34 7.85 -4.18
CA ARG A 989 6.23 9.23 -4.62
C ARG A 989 4.78 9.57 -4.86
N ASN A 990 4.30 10.64 -4.22
CA ASN A 990 2.89 11.01 -4.23
C ASN A 990 2.73 12.43 -4.74
N TYR A 991 2.49 12.55 -6.05
CA TYR A 991 2.37 13.85 -6.70
C TYR A 991 0.92 14.33 -6.69
N VAL A 992 0.73 15.60 -6.34
CA VAL A 992 -0.45 16.39 -6.68
C VAL A 992 -0.07 17.33 -7.82
N ARG A 993 -0.83 17.30 -8.92
CA ARG A 993 -0.62 18.15 -10.09
C ARG A 993 -1.95 18.61 -10.69
N TYR A 994 -1.88 19.58 -11.59
CA TYR A 994 -3.04 20.05 -12.35
C TYR A 994 -2.91 19.67 -13.83
N ARG A 995 -4.04 19.37 -14.45
CA ARG A 995 -4.17 19.06 -15.88
C ARG A 995 -5.17 19.99 -16.54
N ARG A 996 -5.01 20.18 -17.84
CA ARG A 996 -5.95 20.94 -18.67
C ARG A 996 -7.18 20.09 -18.98
N HIS A 997 -8.32 20.72 -19.14
CA HIS A 997 -9.45 20.07 -19.79
C HIS A 997 -9.10 19.77 -21.26
N LEU A 998 -9.39 18.54 -21.72
CA LEU A 998 -9.17 18.14 -23.11
C LEU A 998 -10.11 18.88 -24.09
N LEU A 999 -11.30 19.22 -23.60
CA LEU A 999 -12.31 19.98 -24.31
C LEU A 999 -12.37 21.42 -23.76
N ALA A 1000 -12.82 22.36 -24.58
CA ALA A 1000 -12.94 23.76 -24.18
C ALA A 1000 -13.88 23.94 -22.97
N ILE A 1001 -13.66 25.00 -22.20
CA ILE A 1001 -14.58 25.43 -21.14
C ILE A 1001 -15.59 26.40 -21.77
N GLY A 1002 -16.88 26.08 -21.67
CA GLY A 1002 -17.95 26.97 -22.08
C GLY A 1002 -18.21 28.02 -21.00
N VAL A 1003 -18.10 29.31 -21.33
CA VAL A 1003 -18.33 30.41 -20.38
C VAL A 1003 -19.55 31.20 -20.82
N ARG A 1004 -20.65 31.06 -20.08
CA ARG A 1004 -21.89 31.81 -20.34
C ARG A 1004 -21.86 33.15 -19.62
N VAL A 1005 -22.07 34.24 -20.35
CA VAL A 1005 -22.03 35.62 -19.84
C VAL A 1005 -23.26 36.41 -20.28
N ASP A 1006 -23.52 37.53 -19.60
CA ASP A 1006 -24.51 38.54 -19.97
C ASP A 1006 -23.90 39.95 -19.83
N ALA A 1007 -24.73 40.99 -20.02
CA ALA A 1007 -24.31 42.38 -19.94
C ALA A 1007 -23.91 42.85 -18.52
N GLU A 1008 -24.16 42.04 -17.49
CA GLU A 1008 -23.93 42.39 -16.08
C GLU A 1008 -22.64 41.77 -15.52
N VAL A 1009 -22.00 40.86 -16.26
CA VAL A 1009 -20.67 40.36 -15.94
C VAL A 1009 -19.65 41.50 -16.03
N SER A 1010 -18.88 41.71 -14.97
CA SER A 1010 -17.94 42.84 -14.91
C SER A 1010 -16.80 42.69 -15.93
N GLN A 1011 -16.33 43.82 -16.46
CA GLN A 1011 -15.14 43.84 -17.31
C GLN A 1011 -13.91 43.27 -16.59
N SER A 1012 -13.80 43.49 -15.27
CA SER A 1012 -12.76 42.90 -14.43
C SER A 1012 -12.78 41.37 -14.46
N ALA A 1013 -13.96 40.76 -14.38
CA ALA A 1013 -14.10 39.31 -14.47
C ALA A 1013 -13.69 38.78 -15.84
N ILE A 1014 -14.13 39.42 -16.93
CA ILE A 1014 -13.77 39.03 -18.29
C ILE A 1014 -12.24 39.14 -18.50
N THR A 1015 -11.63 40.26 -18.08
CA THR A 1015 -10.19 40.46 -18.19
C THR A 1015 -9.43 39.39 -17.42
N PHE A 1016 -9.85 39.07 -16.18
CA PHE A 1016 -9.18 38.06 -15.39
C PHE A 1016 -9.37 36.64 -15.96
N ILE A 1017 -10.53 36.30 -16.51
CA ILE A 1017 -10.74 35.02 -17.21
C ILE A 1017 -9.78 34.89 -18.40
N ASN A 1018 -9.62 35.95 -19.20
CA ASN A 1018 -8.68 35.95 -20.33
C ASN A 1018 -7.23 35.78 -19.86
N PHE A 1019 -6.86 36.43 -18.74
CA PHE A 1019 -5.56 36.21 -18.11
C PHE A 1019 -5.36 34.74 -17.70
N ILE A 1020 -6.34 34.14 -17.03
CA ILE A 1020 -6.29 32.71 -16.64
C ILE A 1020 -6.11 31.85 -17.89
N ALA A 1021 -6.93 32.07 -18.91
CA ALA A 1021 -6.89 31.33 -20.18
C ALA A 1021 -5.51 31.37 -20.83
N HIS A 1022 -4.90 32.56 -20.85
CA HIS A 1022 -3.55 32.77 -21.36
C HIS A 1022 -2.50 32.07 -20.49
N CYS A 1023 -2.56 32.24 -19.18
CA CYS A 1023 -1.56 31.70 -18.27
C CYS A 1023 -1.54 30.16 -18.25
N THR A 1024 -2.73 29.53 -18.35
CA THR A 1024 -2.86 28.07 -18.28
C THR A 1024 -2.96 27.39 -19.64
N GLU A 1025 -3.06 28.16 -20.72
CA GLU A 1025 -3.31 27.71 -22.11
C GLU A 1025 -4.58 26.85 -22.26
N ILE A 1026 -5.65 27.21 -21.54
CA ILE A 1026 -6.94 26.51 -21.69
C ILE A 1026 -7.74 27.12 -22.82
N ALA A 1027 -8.48 26.28 -23.54
CA ALA A 1027 -9.45 26.75 -24.52
C ALA A 1027 -10.74 27.21 -23.82
N ILE A 1028 -11.17 28.44 -24.10
CA ILE A 1028 -12.43 29.00 -23.62
C ILE A 1028 -13.30 29.38 -24.81
N GLU A 1029 -14.60 29.12 -24.70
CA GLU A 1029 -15.62 29.59 -25.64
C GLU A 1029 -16.67 30.41 -24.87
N PHE A 1030 -16.77 31.69 -25.19
CA PHE A 1030 -17.80 32.56 -24.61
C PHE A 1030 -19.14 32.37 -25.32
N SER A 1031 -20.24 32.41 -24.57
CA SER A 1031 -21.61 32.35 -25.09
C SER A 1031 -22.51 33.37 -24.39
N ALA A 1032 -23.49 33.93 -25.12
CA ALA A 1032 -24.48 34.87 -24.58
C ALA A 1032 -25.78 34.86 -25.42
N SER A 1033 -26.93 35.20 -24.81
CA SER A 1033 -28.19 35.41 -25.55
C SER A 1033 -28.16 36.68 -26.40
N ALA A 1034 -27.56 37.74 -25.89
CA ALA A 1034 -27.29 39.00 -26.57
C ALA A 1034 -26.19 39.74 -25.80
N LEU A 1035 -25.17 40.27 -26.48
CA LEU A 1035 -24.09 41.03 -25.84
C LEU A 1035 -23.53 42.08 -26.81
N ASP A 1036 -23.50 43.34 -26.37
CA ASP A 1036 -22.97 44.48 -27.16
C ASP A 1036 -21.43 44.58 -27.13
N VAL A 1037 -20.76 43.71 -26.37
CA VAL A 1037 -19.30 43.68 -26.22
C VAL A 1037 -18.68 42.69 -27.20
N ARG A 1038 -17.67 43.13 -27.97
CA ARG A 1038 -16.89 42.25 -28.86
C ARG A 1038 -15.91 41.41 -28.04
N LEU A 1039 -16.33 40.21 -27.63
CA LEU A 1039 -15.43 39.18 -27.11
C LEU A 1039 -14.91 38.30 -28.25
N PRO A 1040 -13.63 37.92 -28.26
CA PRO A 1040 -13.10 36.94 -29.21
C PRO A 1040 -13.89 35.63 -29.11
N SER A 1041 -14.29 35.06 -30.26
CA SER A 1041 -14.97 33.76 -30.33
C SER A 1041 -16.31 33.67 -29.57
N LEU A 1042 -17.01 34.79 -29.36
CA LEU A 1042 -18.36 34.81 -28.77
C LEU A 1042 -19.38 34.11 -29.70
N VAL A 1043 -20.09 33.13 -29.15
CA VAL A 1043 -21.25 32.50 -29.80
C VAL A 1043 -22.52 33.13 -29.26
N VAL A 1044 -23.34 33.71 -30.14
CA VAL A 1044 -24.67 34.24 -29.77
C VAL A 1044 -25.70 33.15 -29.98
N GLU A 1045 -26.36 32.72 -28.90
CA GLU A 1045 -27.30 31.60 -28.91
C GLU A 1045 -28.22 31.63 -27.68
N SER A 1046 -29.38 31.00 -27.81
CA SER A 1046 -30.29 30.75 -26.69
C SER A 1046 -29.72 29.78 -25.64
N VAL A 1047 -30.33 29.76 -24.46
CA VAL A 1047 -29.97 28.82 -23.39
C VAL A 1047 -30.19 27.36 -23.83
N GLU A 1048 -31.26 27.11 -24.59
CA GLU A 1048 -31.62 25.80 -25.11
C GLU A 1048 -30.61 25.31 -26.16
N GLU A 1049 -30.17 26.18 -27.07
CA GLU A 1049 -29.13 25.87 -28.06
C GLU A 1049 -27.80 25.56 -27.38
N PHE A 1050 -27.42 26.33 -26.36
CA PHE A 1050 -26.21 26.08 -25.57
C PHE A 1050 -26.27 24.71 -24.89
N ALA A 1051 -27.40 24.41 -24.23
CA ALA A 1051 -27.60 23.14 -23.53
C ALA A 1051 -27.51 21.95 -24.50
N ALA A 1052 -28.14 22.03 -25.67
CA ALA A 1052 -28.15 20.97 -26.68
C ALA A 1052 -26.76 20.58 -27.20
N ARG A 1053 -25.81 21.53 -27.22
CA ARG A 1053 -24.43 21.29 -27.67
C ARG A 1053 -23.41 21.22 -26.53
N SER A 1054 -23.85 21.24 -25.28
CA SER A 1054 -22.96 21.36 -24.10
C SER A 1054 -21.99 20.19 -23.92
N GLY A 1055 -22.32 19.00 -24.46
CA GLY A 1055 -21.42 17.83 -24.46
C GLY A 1055 -20.09 18.02 -25.20
N LYS A 1056 -19.91 19.12 -25.93
CA LYS A 1056 -18.62 19.48 -26.55
C LYS A 1056 -17.63 20.13 -25.56
N PHE A 1057 -18.09 20.48 -24.36
CA PHE A 1057 -17.28 21.18 -23.36
C PHE A 1057 -16.76 20.22 -22.29
N GLY A 1058 -15.59 20.53 -21.73
CA GLY A 1058 -15.06 19.81 -20.57
C GLY A 1058 -15.72 20.25 -19.26
N ARG A 1059 -16.20 21.49 -19.23
CA ARG A 1059 -16.88 22.13 -18.10
C ARG A 1059 -17.65 23.36 -18.59
N VAL A 1060 -18.69 23.76 -17.85
CA VAL A 1060 -19.38 25.04 -18.04
C VAL A 1060 -19.16 25.96 -16.84
N ARG A 1061 -18.75 27.20 -17.08
CA ARG A 1061 -18.79 28.32 -16.12
C ARG A 1061 -19.99 29.19 -16.47
N TRP A 1062 -20.95 29.31 -15.57
CA TRP A 1062 -22.18 30.06 -15.79
C TRP A 1062 -22.15 31.36 -14.98
N LEU A 1063 -21.83 32.47 -15.64
CA LEU A 1063 -21.71 33.79 -15.02
C LEU A 1063 -22.90 34.71 -15.36
N SER A 1064 -23.76 34.27 -16.29
CA SER A 1064 -25.02 34.93 -16.63
C SER A 1064 -26.04 34.83 -15.49
N ARG A 1065 -26.89 35.86 -15.34
CA ARG A 1065 -28.05 35.85 -14.44
C ARG A 1065 -29.24 35.08 -14.97
N GLU A 1066 -29.20 34.66 -16.25
CA GLU A 1066 -30.18 33.72 -16.80
C GLU A 1066 -30.20 32.42 -16.00
N GLU A 1067 -31.36 31.75 -15.96
CA GLU A 1067 -31.47 30.45 -15.28
C GLU A 1067 -30.60 29.40 -16.01
N PRO A 1068 -29.66 28.74 -15.32
CA PRO A 1068 -28.78 27.76 -15.93
C PRO A 1068 -29.51 26.44 -16.23
N PRO A 1069 -29.31 25.83 -17.41
CA PRO A 1069 -29.85 24.53 -17.78
C PRO A 1069 -29.01 23.39 -17.17
N VAL A 1070 -28.90 23.37 -15.83
CA VAL A 1070 -27.99 22.47 -15.08
C VAL A 1070 -28.29 21.01 -15.38
N THR A 1071 -29.57 20.64 -15.41
CA THR A 1071 -30.01 19.26 -15.62
C THR A 1071 -29.66 18.77 -17.02
N GLU A 1072 -29.95 19.59 -18.04
CA GLU A 1072 -29.73 19.28 -19.45
C GLU A 1072 -28.22 19.18 -19.75
N VAL A 1073 -27.41 20.08 -19.17
CA VAL A 1073 -25.95 20.04 -19.31
C VAL A 1073 -25.35 18.83 -18.58
N LEU A 1074 -25.88 18.47 -17.40
CA LEU A 1074 -25.44 17.30 -16.65
C LEU A 1074 -25.78 15.98 -17.35
N GLN A 1075 -26.90 15.89 -18.06
CA GLN A 1075 -27.24 14.72 -18.89
C GLN A 1075 -26.18 14.44 -19.98
N ASN A 1076 -25.53 15.49 -20.47
CA ASN A 1076 -24.40 15.40 -21.40
C ASN A 1076 -23.06 15.07 -20.69
N GLY A 1077 -23.07 14.83 -19.37
CA GLY A 1077 -21.89 14.51 -18.57
C GLY A 1077 -21.03 15.71 -18.20
N VAL A 1078 -21.56 16.93 -18.30
CA VAL A 1078 -20.82 18.17 -18.07
C VAL A 1078 -21.33 18.87 -16.81
N SER A 1079 -20.42 19.30 -15.94
CA SER A 1079 -20.79 20.05 -14.74
C SER A 1079 -20.87 21.55 -14.99
N VAL A 1080 -21.85 22.21 -14.37
CA VAL A 1080 -22.05 23.66 -14.40
C VAL A 1080 -21.58 24.28 -13.08
N ASP A 1081 -20.63 25.20 -13.15
CA ASP A 1081 -20.17 25.99 -12.00
C ASP A 1081 -20.65 27.44 -12.13
N ARG A 1082 -21.48 27.86 -11.15
CA ARG A 1082 -22.20 29.14 -11.14
C ARG A 1082 -21.55 30.20 -10.25
N ARG A 1083 -20.46 29.85 -9.57
CA ARG A 1083 -19.80 30.75 -8.63
C ARG A 1083 -19.15 31.90 -9.39
N CYS A 1084 -19.23 33.11 -8.83
CA CYS A 1084 -18.55 34.27 -9.40
C CYS A 1084 -17.04 34.03 -9.54
N VAL A 1085 -16.41 34.83 -10.39
CA VAL A 1085 -14.95 34.86 -10.51
C VAL A 1085 -14.39 35.49 -9.24
N ALA A 1086 -13.66 34.71 -8.45
CA ALA A 1086 -13.17 35.16 -7.14
C ALA A 1086 -12.02 36.17 -7.25
N GLN A 1087 -11.98 37.16 -6.34
CA GLN A 1087 -10.89 38.12 -6.18
C GLN A 1087 -9.55 37.44 -5.83
N ARG A 1088 -9.61 36.28 -5.15
CA ARG A 1088 -8.43 35.49 -4.84
C ARG A 1088 -8.05 34.58 -6.00
N GLY A 1089 -7.02 35.00 -6.75
CA GLY A 1089 -6.55 34.26 -7.92
C GLY A 1089 -6.09 32.83 -7.62
N ASP A 1090 -5.52 32.59 -6.44
CA ASP A 1090 -5.10 31.28 -5.96
C ASP A 1090 -6.26 30.33 -5.59
N VAL A 1091 -7.49 30.86 -5.44
CA VAL A 1091 -8.73 30.09 -5.27
C VAL A 1091 -9.47 29.92 -6.60
N GLU A 1092 -9.41 30.94 -7.46
CA GLU A 1092 -10.09 30.91 -8.75
C GLU A 1092 -9.37 30.01 -9.75
N MET A 1093 -8.03 30.08 -9.85
CA MET A 1093 -7.22 29.33 -10.82
C MET A 1093 -7.50 27.82 -10.84
N PRO A 1094 -7.52 27.08 -9.70
CA PRO A 1094 -7.85 25.65 -9.69
C PRO A 1094 -9.19 25.30 -10.34
N ARG A 1095 -10.17 26.21 -10.36
CA ARG A 1095 -11.52 25.95 -10.93
C ARG A 1095 -11.50 25.78 -12.45
N TRP A 1096 -10.42 26.19 -13.10
CA TRP A 1096 -10.23 26.12 -14.55
C TRP A 1096 -9.41 24.90 -14.98
N LEU A 1097 -8.99 24.07 -14.01
CA LEU A 1097 -8.10 22.93 -14.21
C LEU A 1097 -8.69 21.66 -13.58
N LEU A 1098 -8.08 20.53 -13.92
CA LEU A 1098 -8.36 19.22 -13.34
C LEU A 1098 -7.26 18.87 -12.34
N GLU A 1099 -7.59 18.75 -11.07
CA GLU A 1099 -6.66 18.25 -10.05
C GLU A 1099 -6.43 16.75 -10.28
N GLN A 1100 -5.19 16.28 -10.13
CA GLN A 1100 -4.79 14.89 -10.33
C GLN A 1100 -3.79 14.45 -9.28
N SER A 1101 -4.00 13.27 -8.71
CA SER A 1101 -3.05 12.62 -7.82
C SER A 1101 -2.36 11.47 -8.53
N VAL A 1102 -1.04 11.34 -8.38
CA VAL A 1102 -0.24 10.28 -9.00
C VAL A 1102 0.66 9.64 -7.95
N ALA A 1103 0.33 8.41 -7.55
CA ALA A 1103 1.09 7.61 -6.60
C ALA A 1103 1.95 6.58 -7.34
N ILE A 1104 3.26 6.60 -7.08
CA ILE A 1104 4.24 5.77 -7.77
C ILE A 1104 5.04 5.01 -6.73
N THR A 1105 4.95 3.68 -6.73
CA THR A 1105 5.83 2.83 -5.92
C THR A 1105 7.27 3.15 -6.26
N ASN A 1106 8.02 3.66 -5.30
CA ASN A 1106 9.40 4.12 -5.48
C ASN A 1106 10.40 3.11 -4.93
N HIS A 1107 10.03 1.84 -4.82
CA HIS A 1107 10.93 0.78 -4.38
C HIS A 1107 10.71 -0.52 -5.16
N ARG A 1108 11.74 -1.38 -5.18
CA ARG A 1108 11.62 -2.79 -5.59
C ARG A 1108 12.11 -3.67 -4.44
N TYR A 1109 11.19 -4.43 -3.84
CA TYR A 1109 11.44 -5.20 -2.60
C TYR A 1109 12.03 -4.33 -1.45
N GLY A 1110 11.48 -3.13 -1.26
CA GLY A 1110 11.89 -2.16 -0.24
C GLY A 1110 13.10 -1.30 -0.63
N ASN A 1111 13.83 -1.67 -1.68
CA ASN A 1111 14.98 -0.89 -2.14
C ASN A 1111 14.54 0.29 -3.02
N VAL A 1112 14.73 1.50 -2.51
CA VAL A 1112 14.34 2.75 -3.19
C VAL A 1112 15.19 3.10 -4.42
N HIS A 1113 16.34 2.45 -4.59
CA HIS A 1113 17.23 2.65 -5.73
C HIS A 1113 16.95 1.69 -6.89
N ALA A 1114 15.98 0.79 -6.75
CA ALA A 1114 15.62 -0.20 -7.76
C ALA A 1114 14.17 -0.03 -8.24
N GLY A 1115 13.86 -0.67 -9.37
CA GLY A 1115 12.56 -0.58 -10.03
C GLY A 1115 12.38 0.71 -10.85
N PRO A 1116 11.24 0.83 -11.55
CA PRO A 1116 10.99 1.95 -12.44
C PRO A 1116 10.87 3.27 -11.69
N LYS A 1117 11.40 4.34 -12.27
CA LYS A 1117 11.40 5.73 -11.78
C LYS A 1117 10.80 6.69 -12.81
N PRO A 1118 9.55 6.46 -13.26
CA PRO A 1118 8.94 7.29 -14.28
C PRO A 1118 8.81 8.74 -13.82
N ARG A 1119 8.93 9.67 -14.76
CA ARG A 1119 8.70 11.09 -14.52
C ARG A 1119 7.21 11.38 -14.44
N CYS A 1120 6.84 12.24 -13.51
CA CYS A 1120 5.53 12.89 -13.45
C CYS A 1120 5.73 14.38 -13.66
N LEU A 1121 5.20 14.91 -14.76
CA LEU A 1121 5.37 16.32 -15.12
C LEU A 1121 4.11 17.14 -14.79
N GLY A 1122 4.33 18.38 -14.34
CA GLY A 1122 3.29 19.40 -14.29
C GLY A 1122 3.06 20.04 -15.66
N LEU A 1123 2.34 21.17 -15.70
CA LEU A 1123 2.04 21.89 -16.94
C LEU A 1123 3.19 22.79 -17.42
N GLY A 1124 4.17 23.10 -16.56
CA GLY A 1124 5.30 23.99 -16.88
C GLY A 1124 4.96 25.48 -16.74
N ASP A 1125 5.99 26.31 -16.57
CA ASP A 1125 5.82 27.75 -16.34
C ASP A 1125 5.89 28.55 -17.65
N LEU A 1126 4.83 29.30 -17.92
CA LEU A 1126 4.69 30.22 -19.06
C LEU A 1126 4.48 31.66 -18.60
N CYS A 1127 4.27 31.88 -17.29
CA CYS A 1127 3.89 33.17 -16.69
C CYS A 1127 5.07 33.85 -15.98
N GLY A 1128 6.29 33.66 -16.49
CA GLY A 1128 7.48 34.35 -15.99
C GLY A 1128 7.42 35.88 -16.20
N PRO A 1129 8.24 36.66 -15.46
CA PRO A 1129 8.19 38.13 -15.47
C PRO A 1129 8.39 38.80 -16.85
N ALA A 1130 8.89 38.06 -17.85
CA ALA A 1130 9.03 38.53 -19.23
C ALA A 1130 7.72 38.50 -20.04
N ALA A 1131 6.72 37.70 -19.66
CA ALA A 1131 5.41 37.63 -20.34
C ALA A 1131 4.45 38.75 -19.89
N GLN A 1132 4.64 39.28 -18.67
CA GLN A 1132 3.81 40.38 -18.13
C GLN A 1132 4.00 41.71 -18.87
N SER A 1133 5.08 41.90 -19.62
CA SER A 1133 5.30 43.13 -20.40
C SER A 1133 4.64 43.10 -21.79
N SER A 1134 4.35 41.93 -22.36
CA SER A 1134 3.76 41.82 -23.72
C SER A 1134 2.23 41.76 -23.72
N LEU A 1135 1.59 41.58 -22.56
CA LEU A 1135 0.12 41.58 -22.41
C LEU A 1135 -0.46 42.96 -22.06
N ARG A 1136 0.42 43.94 -21.79
CA ARG A 1136 0.05 45.31 -21.41
C ARG A 1136 -0.02 46.29 -22.58
N ASP A 1137 0.40 45.85 -23.77
CA ASP A 1137 0.23 46.52 -25.07
C ASP A 1137 -0.84 45.78 -25.89
#